data_AF-A0A671VRT5-F1
#
_entry.id   AF-A0A671VRT5-F1
#
_cell.length_a   1.000
_cell.length_b   1.000
_cell.length_c   1.000
_cell.angle_alpha   90.00
_cell.angle_beta   90.00
_cell.angle_gamma   90.00
#
_symmetry.space_group_name_H-M   'P 1'
#
loop_
_entity.id
_entity.type
_entity.pdbx_description
1 polymer ?
#
loop_
_entity_poly.entity_id
_entity_poly.type
_entity_poly.pdbx_seq_one_letter_code
_entity_poly.pdbx_strand_id
1 'polypeptide(L)'
;SPGLAPAPSSSSISSPGLAPAPSSSSSSSSSNNLPICWTLGQYEHFKTKFPFIFASNQALGCEVCRDAGSPGVLRSGSNKHSFSSEWQNAKVTPYGNTKEKKMKSLRKKLHDHKTSHSHKLAESICQTKAESPLDTSFLRAQQEQLSTTERVFRTAYHIAKNNRPFSDHPGLIDLQRINGLNMGRVLHTNVLCTDIVHFIAEDMKKTLMASIRCMRPKVSILIDESTTVSKKSCLVVYMRAAVQNSDPLTFFLNVIELEQTTADGITDALLNCLMDNGLDNDFLKECFLGFCSDGASVMLGRKAGVYAKLKVKYPDIVGWHCLNHRLELAVGDAVKCCTETNHFRSFLDKLHSLYSQSPKNLRELDKAAESVGTQLRKIGCVLNVRWVASSYRTVEAVWNMYQDVARTSSERCMYEGLGEKLSSADFIKNLGLMFDALEELKDLSEALQNRDIRLSEAMKKIKRQADIFSAMKETNGPHYELACQAVEEDVFKGVTVRTGGRQTMIPPQKFFDALKEEIELYEQLNVLKPETWPTPVPVLFGELELRQLCNPLRVNHSTVKQDFRDFKENETMPLRGGLVKLKQVADTLAVSTAECERGFSLMNTIISPVRNQLKIHNLSCLMFINLVGPPLEMWNPEKHVKKWVMTRRSADHTGCRKRQEGQKLELNPIWKVMN
;
A
#
# COMPACT_ATOMS: atom_id res chain seq x y z
N SER A 1 -10.13 -58.74 48.33
CA SER A 1 -9.85 -59.99 47.63
C SER A 1 -9.87 -59.75 46.13
N PRO A 2 -8.85 -60.25 45.43
CA PRO A 2 -7.74 -59.41 44.92
C PRO A 2 -7.40 -59.78 43.46
N GLY A 3 -6.38 -59.28 42.76
CA GLY A 3 -5.15 -58.51 43.04
C GLY A 3 -4.41 -58.30 41.70
N LEU A 4 -3.24 -57.68 41.57
CA LEU A 4 -2.23 -57.22 42.53
C LEU A 4 -1.28 -56.23 41.82
N ALA A 5 -0.70 -55.34 42.62
CA ALA A 5 0.22 -54.24 42.30
C ALA A 5 1.70 -54.74 42.10
N PRO A 6 2.80 -53.94 42.11
CA PRO A 6 2.99 -52.60 42.70
C PRO A 6 3.88 -51.55 41.97
N ALA A 7 3.83 -50.32 42.52
CA ALA A 7 4.69 -49.15 42.29
C ALA A 7 6.10 -49.28 42.92
N PRO A 8 7.05 -48.34 42.73
CA PRO A 8 7.12 -47.05 43.47
C PRO A 8 7.69 -45.90 42.60
N SER A 9 7.89 -44.62 42.96
CA SER A 9 7.62 -43.69 44.07
C SER A 9 7.99 -42.29 43.54
N SER A 10 7.28 -41.26 43.98
CA SER A 10 7.46 -39.84 43.65
C SER A 10 8.40 -39.13 44.64
N SER A 11 9.26 -38.21 44.16
CA SER A 11 9.86 -37.16 45.01
C SER A 11 10.30 -35.92 44.21
N SER A 12 9.65 -34.80 44.54
CA SER A 12 10.15 -33.42 44.69
C SER A 12 11.26 -32.86 43.79
N ILE A 13 10.92 -31.75 43.12
CA ILE A 13 11.80 -30.81 42.41
C ILE A 13 12.51 -29.88 43.41
N SER A 14 13.83 -29.74 43.28
CA SER A 14 14.66 -28.74 43.95
C SER A 14 15.72 -28.21 42.97
N SER A 15 15.92 -26.90 43.00
CA SER A 15 16.80 -26.08 42.15
C SER A 15 18.27 -26.57 42.11
N PRO A 16 19.00 -26.43 40.98
CA PRO A 16 20.42 -26.75 40.93
C PRO A 16 21.26 -25.58 41.46
N GLY A 17 21.83 -25.79 42.64
CA GLY A 17 22.88 -24.95 43.23
C GLY A 17 24.27 -25.28 42.67
N LEU A 18 25.08 -24.21 42.58
CA LEU A 18 26.52 -24.11 42.81
C LEU A 18 27.39 -25.37 42.61
N ALA A 19 28.28 -25.26 41.62
CA ALA A 19 29.39 -26.18 41.37
C ALA A 19 30.34 -26.30 42.58
N PRO A 20 30.73 -27.53 42.99
CA PRO A 20 31.82 -27.74 43.91
C PRO A 20 33.18 -27.75 43.20
N ALA A 21 34.17 -27.23 43.90
CA ALA A 21 35.56 -27.06 43.49
C ALA A 21 36.24 -28.37 43.06
N PRO A 22 37.19 -28.32 42.10
CA PRO A 22 38.12 -29.41 41.90
C PRO A 22 39.20 -29.38 42.98
N SER A 23 39.35 -30.54 43.60
CA SER A 23 40.39 -30.99 44.50
C SER A 23 41.80 -30.54 44.09
N SER A 24 42.48 -29.91 45.04
CA SER A 24 43.92 -29.70 45.06
C SER A 24 44.67 -31.03 45.12
N SER A 25 45.44 -31.33 44.08
CA SER A 25 46.57 -32.27 44.16
C SER A 25 47.83 -31.58 43.63
N SER A 26 48.72 -31.29 44.59
CA SER A 26 50.18 -31.17 44.49
C SER A 26 50.80 -30.17 43.50
N SER A 27 51.17 -29.04 44.09
CA SER A 27 52.32 -28.20 43.70
C SER A 27 53.63 -28.99 43.66
N SER A 28 54.31 -29.01 42.51
CA SER A 28 55.78 -28.88 42.37
C SER A 28 56.21 -29.15 40.91
N SER A 29 56.72 -28.13 40.19
CA SER A 29 57.68 -28.22 39.06
C SER A 29 57.65 -27.06 38.04
N SER A 30 57.02 -25.92 38.30
CA SER A 30 56.92 -24.83 37.31
C SER A 30 58.20 -24.00 37.08
N SER A 31 59.28 -24.19 37.84
CA SER A 31 60.57 -23.53 37.61
C SER A 31 61.52 -24.28 36.67
N ASN A 32 61.26 -25.55 36.34
CA ASN A 32 62.18 -26.38 35.53
C ASN A 32 62.00 -26.26 34.01
N ASN A 33 60.92 -25.64 33.54
CA ASN A 33 60.58 -25.60 32.11
C ASN A 33 60.93 -24.29 31.41
N LEU A 34 61.26 -23.23 32.15
CA LEU A 34 61.57 -21.90 31.61
C LEU A 34 63.04 -21.79 31.18
N PRO A 35 63.36 -21.02 30.12
CA PRO A 35 64.75 -20.72 29.81
C PRO A 35 65.48 -20.13 31.03
N ILE A 36 66.68 -20.62 31.31
CA ILE A 36 67.49 -20.26 32.50
C ILE A 36 67.63 -18.75 32.71
N CYS A 37 67.53 -17.94 31.64
CA CYS A 37 67.64 -16.50 31.69
C CYS A 37 66.31 -15.74 31.94
N TRP A 38 65.17 -16.41 32.08
CA TRP A 38 63.86 -15.81 32.31
C TRP A 38 63.26 -16.16 33.68
N THR A 39 62.63 -15.19 34.33
CA THR A 39 61.75 -15.43 35.49
C THR A 39 60.32 -15.69 35.02
N LEU A 40 59.47 -16.25 35.91
CA LEU A 40 58.06 -16.49 35.61
C LEU A 40 57.34 -15.20 35.16
N GLY A 41 57.54 -14.08 35.86
CA GLY A 41 56.95 -12.79 35.47
C GLY A 41 57.46 -12.25 34.14
N GLN A 42 58.71 -12.55 33.75
CA GLN A 42 59.22 -12.19 32.42
C GLN A 42 58.58 -13.05 31.31
N TYR A 43 58.37 -14.34 31.57
CA TYR A 43 57.68 -15.21 30.63
C TYR A 43 56.23 -14.79 30.41
N GLU A 44 55.49 -14.45 31.47
CA GLU A 44 54.13 -13.94 31.37
C GLU A 44 54.08 -12.63 30.56
N HIS A 45 55.01 -11.70 30.81
CA HIS A 45 55.13 -10.46 30.04
C HIS A 45 55.44 -10.71 28.55
N PHE A 46 56.26 -11.70 28.21
CA PHE A 46 56.50 -12.04 26.81
C PHE A 46 55.35 -12.83 26.18
N LYS A 47 54.59 -13.60 26.96
CA LYS A 47 53.41 -14.33 26.48
C LYS A 47 52.26 -13.40 26.10
N THR A 48 52.09 -12.26 26.79
CA THR A 48 51.13 -11.24 26.34
C THR A 48 51.53 -10.60 25.01
N LYS A 49 52.83 -10.40 24.77
CA LYS A 49 53.36 -9.79 23.53
C LYS A 49 53.48 -10.77 22.36
N PHE A 50 53.69 -12.06 22.66
CA PHE A 50 53.81 -13.15 21.71
C PHE A 50 52.94 -14.33 22.18
N PRO A 51 51.62 -14.30 21.92
CA PRO A 51 50.68 -15.29 22.45
C PRO A 51 50.98 -16.74 22.06
N PHE A 52 51.67 -16.94 20.93
CA PHE A 52 52.01 -18.25 20.39
C PHE A 52 53.11 -19.00 21.15
N ILE A 53 53.78 -18.39 22.15
CA ILE A 53 54.94 -19.02 22.79
C ILE A 53 54.54 -19.99 23.91
N PHE A 54 55.24 -21.12 23.97
CA PHE A 54 55.20 -22.03 25.11
C PHE A 54 56.63 -22.41 25.55
N ALA A 55 56.82 -22.73 26.82
CA ALA A 55 58.11 -23.12 27.38
C ALA A 55 58.10 -24.60 27.79
N SER A 56 59.17 -25.33 27.45
CA SER A 56 59.38 -26.72 27.83
C SER A 56 60.89 -27.01 27.87
N ASN A 57 61.37 -27.79 28.83
CA ASN A 57 62.78 -28.21 28.93
C ASN A 57 63.80 -27.06 28.80
N GLN A 58 63.54 -25.93 29.48
CA GLN A 58 64.38 -24.73 29.45
C GLN A 58 64.55 -24.07 28.07
N ALA A 59 63.64 -24.34 27.14
CA ALA A 59 63.62 -23.80 25.79
C ALA A 59 62.22 -23.29 25.43
N LEU A 60 62.16 -22.46 24.38
CA LEU A 60 60.90 -21.92 23.85
C LEU A 60 60.46 -22.67 22.60
N GLY A 61 59.14 -22.78 22.43
CA GLY A 61 58.48 -23.27 21.23
C GLY A 61 57.35 -22.33 20.78
N CYS A 62 56.77 -22.62 19.63
CA CYS A 62 55.63 -21.92 19.05
C CYS A 62 54.46 -22.89 18.86
N GLU A 63 53.33 -22.63 19.55
CA GLU A 63 52.11 -23.44 19.47
C GLU A 63 51.55 -23.43 18.05
N VAL A 64 51.49 -22.27 17.39
CA VAL A 64 50.99 -22.14 16.02
C VAL A 64 51.79 -23.00 15.02
N CYS A 65 53.12 -22.99 15.10
CA CYS A 65 53.96 -23.80 14.21
C CYS A 65 53.91 -25.30 14.54
N ARG A 66 53.74 -25.66 15.82
CA ARG A 66 53.52 -27.04 16.26
C ARG A 66 52.21 -27.57 15.67
N ASP A 67 51.13 -26.81 15.80
CA ASP A 67 49.78 -27.23 15.41
C ASP A 67 49.60 -27.26 13.88
N ALA A 68 50.26 -26.36 13.15
CA ALA A 68 50.35 -26.39 11.69
C ALA A 68 51.21 -27.59 11.17
N GLY A 69 52.07 -28.15 12.01
CA GLY A 69 52.99 -29.24 11.68
C GLY A 69 52.46 -30.65 11.88
N SER A 70 51.36 -30.82 12.61
CA SER A 70 50.84 -32.13 13.01
C SER A 70 50.36 -32.97 11.81
N PRO A 71 50.61 -34.30 11.78
CA PRO A 71 50.16 -35.18 10.70
C PRO A 71 48.63 -35.16 10.57
N GLY A 72 48.11 -34.84 9.38
CA GLY A 72 46.67 -34.71 9.10
C GLY A 72 46.24 -33.44 8.37
N VAL A 73 47.16 -32.48 8.15
CA VAL A 73 46.90 -31.27 7.35
C VAL A 73 47.15 -31.57 5.87
N LEU A 74 46.11 -31.49 5.04
CA LEU A 74 46.21 -31.63 3.57
C LEU A 74 47.07 -30.49 3.01
N ARG A 75 48.28 -30.80 2.55
CA ARG A 75 49.17 -29.84 1.89
C ARG A 75 48.86 -29.83 0.39
N SER A 76 48.06 -28.87 -0.07
CA SER A 76 47.92 -28.60 -1.50
C SER A 76 49.16 -27.88 -2.03
N GLY A 77 49.79 -28.44 -3.06
CA GLY A 77 50.62 -27.72 -4.06
C GLY A 77 51.93 -27.04 -3.59
N SER A 78 53.06 -27.52 -4.13
CA SER A 78 54.37 -26.84 -4.33
C SER A 78 55.07 -25.99 -3.25
N ASN A 79 54.56 -25.87 -2.02
CA ASN A 79 55.29 -25.20 -0.93
C ASN A 79 55.90 -26.21 0.06
N LYS A 80 57.05 -26.79 -0.31
CA LYS A 80 57.94 -27.54 0.62
C LYS A 80 58.68 -26.58 1.57
N HIS A 81 57.95 -25.80 2.37
CA HIS A 81 58.56 -25.11 3.50
C HIS A 81 58.30 -25.93 4.76
N SER A 82 59.32 -26.66 5.21
CA SER A 82 59.31 -27.28 6.53
C SER A 82 59.26 -26.16 7.58
N PHE A 83 58.25 -26.17 8.45
CA PHE A 83 58.30 -25.36 9.66
C PHE A 83 59.55 -25.77 10.46
N SER A 84 60.14 -24.81 11.18
CA SER A 84 61.35 -25.09 11.96
C SER A 84 61.04 -26.08 13.08
N SER A 85 61.69 -27.25 13.02
CA SER A 85 61.56 -28.30 14.03
C SER A 85 61.97 -27.85 15.43
N GLU A 86 62.80 -26.81 15.52
CA GLU A 86 63.21 -26.21 16.80
C GLU A 86 62.04 -25.49 17.47
N TRP A 87 61.26 -24.72 16.71
CA TRP A 87 60.09 -24.02 17.23
C TRP A 87 58.93 -24.98 17.51
N GLN A 88 58.77 -26.02 16.70
CA GLN A 88 57.69 -27.02 16.89
C GLN A 88 57.87 -27.86 18.15
N ASN A 89 59.11 -28.24 18.46
CA ASN A 89 59.45 -29.16 19.55
C ASN A 89 60.03 -28.46 20.78
N ALA A 90 59.86 -27.15 20.90
CA ALA A 90 60.38 -26.32 21.97
C ALA A 90 61.89 -26.53 22.25
N LYS A 91 62.73 -26.35 21.23
CA LYS A 91 64.20 -26.47 21.32
C LYS A 91 64.94 -25.13 21.20
N VAL A 92 64.22 -24.01 21.23
CA VAL A 92 64.83 -22.68 21.07
C VAL A 92 65.50 -22.22 22.37
N THR A 93 66.83 -22.23 22.40
CA THR A 93 67.64 -21.83 23.55
C THR A 93 68.33 -20.47 23.35
N PRO A 94 68.61 -19.72 24.44
CA PRO A 94 69.40 -18.48 24.40
C PRO A 94 70.88 -18.74 24.10
N TYR A 95 71.55 -17.82 23.40
CA TYR A 95 73.02 -17.83 23.24
C TYR A 95 73.68 -16.63 23.94
N GLY A 96 74.88 -16.82 24.48
CA GLY A 96 75.72 -15.75 25.07
C GLY A 96 76.24 -16.06 26.47
N ASN A 97 77.36 -15.43 26.84
CA ASN A 97 78.11 -15.77 28.06
C ASN A 97 77.58 -15.06 29.33
N THR A 98 76.73 -14.03 29.18
CA THR A 98 76.10 -13.30 30.29
C THR A 98 74.58 -13.36 30.21
N LYS A 99 73.89 -13.19 31.35
CA LYS A 99 72.42 -13.25 31.44
C LYS A 99 71.74 -12.24 30.50
N GLU A 100 72.27 -11.04 30.39
CA GLU A 100 71.77 -9.98 29.50
C GLU A 100 71.89 -10.35 28.01
N LYS A 101 73.03 -10.93 27.60
CA LYS A 101 73.23 -11.40 26.22
C LYS A 101 72.26 -12.53 25.87
N LYS A 102 72.05 -13.46 26.80
CA LYS A 102 71.05 -14.54 26.67
C LYS A 102 69.62 -14.00 26.50
N MET A 103 69.24 -12.99 27.28
CA MET A 103 67.92 -12.34 27.15
C MET A 103 67.76 -11.59 25.82
N LYS A 104 68.79 -10.87 25.37
CA LYS A 104 68.77 -10.16 24.07
C LYS A 104 68.67 -11.15 22.91
N SER A 105 69.34 -12.30 23.00
CA SER A 105 69.28 -13.39 22.02
C SER A 105 67.85 -13.93 21.87
N LEU A 106 67.15 -14.25 22.97
CA LEU A 106 65.77 -14.74 22.90
C LEU A 106 64.80 -13.70 22.34
N ARG A 107 64.93 -12.43 22.74
CA ARG A 107 64.09 -11.35 22.19
C ARG A 107 64.25 -11.23 20.68
N LYS A 108 65.49 -11.33 20.17
CA LYS A 108 65.76 -11.31 18.73
C LYS A 108 65.14 -12.53 18.04
N LYS A 109 65.39 -13.74 18.55
CA LYS A 109 64.82 -14.99 17.99
C LYS A 109 63.29 -14.96 17.92
N LEU A 110 62.62 -14.41 18.93
CA LEU A 110 61.15 -14.27 18.95
C LEU A 110 60.64 -13.27 17.91
N HIS A 111 61.33 -12.15 17.75
CA HIS A 111 60.95 -11.13 16.77
C HIS A 111 61.19 -11.62 15.34
N ASP A 112 62.34 -12.23 15.08
CA ASP A 112 62.69 -12.82 13.78
C ASP A 112 61.72 -13.96 13.43
N HIS A 113 61.31 -14.77 14.41
CA HIS A 113 60.31 -15.83 14.19
C HIS A 113 58.93 -15.26 13.86
N LYS A 114 58.42 -14.30 14.64
CA LYS A 114 57.11 -13.66 14.40
C LYS A 114 57.02 -13.05 13.00
N THR A 115 58.11 -12.47 12.52
CA THR A 115 58.14 -11.80 11.21
C THR A 115 58.46 -12.76 10.05
N SER A 116 58.93 -13.97 10.35
CA SER A 116 59.29 -14.97 9.35
C SER A 116 58.10 -15.41 8.49
N HIS A 117 58.39 -15.69 7.22
CA HIS A 117 57.39 -16.19 6.26
C HIS A 117 56.75 -17.50 6.73
N SER A 118 57.55 -18.41 7.31
CA SER A 118 57.07 -19.71 7.80
C SER A 118 56.08 -19.58 8.97
N HIS A 119 56.25 -18.59 9.85
CA HIS A 119 55.32 -18.35 10.95
C HIS A 119 54.00 -17.74 10.45
N LYS A 120 54.07 -16.73 9.55
CA LYS A 120 52.88 -16.15 8.92
C LYS A 120 52.06 -17.19 8.15
N LEU A 121 52.74 -18.11 7.45
CA LEU A 121 52.09 -19.22 6.78
C LEU A 121 51.40 -20.18 7.77
N ALA A 122 52.06 -20.49 8.90
CA ALA A 122 51.46 -21.30 9.96
C ALA A 122 50.23 -20.63 10.59
N GLU A 123 50.26 -19.31 10.81
CA GLU A 123 49.11 -18.53 11.27
C GLU A 123 47.94 -18.61 10.27
N SER A 124 48.20 -18.42 8.97
CA SER A 124 47.15 -18.56 7.94
C SER A 124 46.54 -19.97 7.89
N ILE A 125 47.36 -21.01 8.02
CA ILE A 125 46.89 -22.41 8.05
C ILE A 125 46.00 -22.66 9.29
N CYS A 126 46.41 -22.20 10.46
CA CYS A 126 45.63 -22.36 11.68
C CYS A 126 44.34 -21.52 11.66
N GLN A 127 44.35 -20.34 11.03
CA GLN A 127 43.13 -19.53 10.81
C GLN A 127 42.12 -20.24 9.91
N THR A 128 42.57 -20.82 8.77
CA THR A 128 41.68 -21.62 7.90
C THR A 128 41.15 -22.89 8.58
N LYS A 129 41.80 -23.38 9.64
CA LYS A 129 41.34 -24.54 10.42
C LYS A 129 40.26 -24.16 11.44
N ALA A 130 40.20 -22.88 11.85
CA ALA A 130 39.20 -22.35 12.76
C ALA A 130 37.84 -22.12 12.08
N GLU A 131 37.81 -21.92 10.76
CA GLU A 131 36.59 -21.93 9.94
C GLU A 131 36.34 -23.36 9.43
N SER A 132 35.42 -24.11 10.05
CA SER A 132 35.21 -25.49 9.62
C SER A 132 34.57 -25.54 8.21
N PRO A 133 35.06 -26.43 7.31
CA PRO A 133 34.45 -26.60 5.98
C PRO A 133 32.99 -27.05 6.05
N LEU A 134 32.61 -27.76 7.12
CA LEU A 134 31.24 -28.20 7.39
C LEU A 134 30.33 -27.02 7.67
N ASP A 135 30.74 -26.06 8.50
CA ASP A 135 29.94 -24.86 8.81
C ASP A 135 29.73 -24.00 7.57
N THR A 136 30.76 -23.85 6.75
CA THR A 136 30.66 -23.09 5.49
C THR A 136 29.75 -23.79 4.49
N SER A 137 29.82 -25.12 4.37
CA SER A 137 28.95 -25.90 3.50
C SER A 137 27.49 -25.89 3.97
N PHE A 138 27.25 -25.94 5.28
CA PHE A 138 25.93 -25.86 5.89
C PHE A 138 25.29 -24.50 5.66
N LEU A 139 26.03 -23.41 5.89
CA LEU A 139 25.56 -22.04 5.63
C LEU A 139 25.25 -21.82 4.14
N ARG A 140 26.06 -22.37 3.23
CA ARG A 140 25.80 -22.32 1.78
C ARG A 140 24.51 -23.07 1.41
N ALA A 141 24.32 -24.28 1.93
CA ALA A 141 23.11 -25.06 1.68
C ALA A 141 21.85 -24.35 2.21
N GLN A 142 21.94 -23.74 3.40
CA GLN A 142 20.86 -22.94 3.96
C GLN A 142 20.55 -21.71 3.10
N GLN A 143 21.58 -21.01 2.63
CA GLN A 143 21.42 -19.84 1.75
C GLN A 143 20.79 -20.21 0.41
N GLU A 144 21.17 -21.36 -0.17
CA GLU A 144 20.59 -21.86 -1.42
C GLU A 144 19.11 -22.23 -1.24
N GLN A 145 18.76 -22.87 -0.12
CA GLN A 145 17.37 -23.18 0.22
C GLN A 145 16.51 -21.91 0.39
N LEU A 146 17.06 -20.86 1.00
CA LEU A 146 16.39 -19.56 1.11
C LEU A 146 16.22 -18.93 -0.28
N SER A 147 17.28 -18.87 -1.09
CA SER A 147 17.24 -18.31 -2.45
C SER A 147 16.23 -19.02 -3.37
N THR A 148 16.13 -20.35 -3.26
CA THR A 148 15.13 -21.13 -4.00
C THR A 148 13.71 -20.81 -3.56
N THR A 149 13.49 -20.68 -2.25
CA THR A 149 12.19 -20.28 -1.70
C THR A 149 11.83 -18.83 -2.07
N GLU A 150 12.80 -17.92 -2.10
CA GLU A 150 12.64 -16.53 -2.55
C GLU A 150 12.16 -16.43 -3.99
N ARG A 151 12.66 -17.27 -4.90
CA ARG A 151 12.18 -17.32 -6.30
C ARG A 151 10.70 -17.73 -6.38
N VAL A 152 10.29 -18.73 -5.62
CA VAL A 152 8.87 -19.13 -5.53
C VAL A 152 8.02 -17.99 -4.96
N PHE A 153 8.51 -17.30 -3.92
CA PHE A 153 7.84 -16.15 -3.31
C PHE A 153 7.67 -14.99 -4.29
N ARG A 154 8.70 -14.64 -5.08
CA ARG A 154 8.61 -13.63 -6.15
C ARG A 154 7.56 -13.99 -7.19
N THR A 155 7.45 -15.28 -7.53
CA THR A 155 6.43 -15.76 -8.47
C THR A 155 5.01 -15.58 -7.90
N ALA A 156 4.80 -15.97 -6.65
CA ALA A 156 3.51 -15.79 -5.97
C ALA A 156 3.17 -14.30 -5.78
N TYR A 157 4.15 -13.47 -5.44
CA TYR A 157 3.99 -12.03 -5.33
C TYR A 157 3.62 -11.38 -6.67
N HIS A 158 4.26 -11.81 -7.76
CA HIS A 158 3.94 -11.35 -9.12
C HIS A 158 2.46 -11.62 -9.46
N ILE A 159 1.94 -12.79 -9.10
CA ILE A 159 0.52 -13.13 -9.31
C ILE A 159 -0.38 -12.15 -8.56
N ALA A 160 -0.09 -11.92 -7.28
CA ALA A 160 -0.88 -11.00 -6.46
C ALA A 160 -0.78 -9.55 -6.96
N LYS A 161 0.42 -9.07 -7.25
CA LYS A 161 0.69 -7.70 -7.68
C LYS A 161 0.04 -7.39 -9.03
N ASN A 162 -0.07 -8.37 -9.93
CA ASN A 162 -0.65 -8.20 -11.27
C ASN A 162 -2.06 -8.76 -11.42
N ASN A 163 -2.78 -9.00 -10.32
CA ASN A 163 -4.17 -9.47 -10.30
C ASN A 163 -4.40 -10.80 -11.06
N ARG A 164 -3.36 -11.62 -11.23
CA ARG A 164 -3.44 -12.91 -11.94
C ARG A 164 -4.17 -13.95 -11.08
N PRO A 165 -4.82 -14.95 -11.70
CA PRO A 165 -5.43 -16.04 -10.95
C PRO A 165 -4.35 -16.96 -10.35
N PHE A 166 -4.62 -17.53 -9.17
CA PHE A 166 -3.68 -18.46 -8.50
C PHE A 166 -3.41 -19.73 -9.33
N SER A 167 -4.29 -20.06 -10.28
CA SER A 167 -4.11 -21.14 -11.26
C SER A 167 -2.94 -20.91 -12.22
N ASP A 168 -2.43 -19.68 -12.34
CA ASP A 168 -1.25 -19.38 -13.17
C ASP A 168 0.05 -19.79 -12.49
N HIS A 169 0.07 -19.92 -11.16
CA HIS A 169 1.29 -20.23 -10.38
C HIS A 169 2.00 -21.49 -10.87
N PRO A 170 1.31 -22.62 -11.10
CA PRO A 170 1.99 -23.81 -11.58
C PRO A 170 2.75 -23.62 -12.90
N GLY A 171 2.13 -22.94 -13.87
CA GLY A 171 2.72 -22.70 -15.19
C GLY A 171 3.86 -21.69 -15.15
N LEU A 172 3.77 -20.65 -14.31
CA LEU A 172 4.86 -19.70 -14.12
C LEU A 172 6.10 -20.31 -13.47
N ILE A 173 5.90 -21.26 -12.54
CA ILE A 173 7.00 -22.05 -11.97
C ILE A 173 7.67 -22.91 -13.04
N ASP A 174 6.90 -23.53 -13.93
CA ASP A 174 7.44 -24.37 -15.01
C ASP A 174 8.21 -23.54 -16.03
N LEU A 175 7.70 -22.36 -16.39
CA LEU A 175 8.40 -21.40 -17.25
C LEU A 175 9.77 -21.01 -16.67
N GLN A 176 9.84 -20.71 -15.37
CA GLN A 176 11.12 -20.39 -14.73
C GLN A 176 12.09 -21.58 -14.70
N ARG A 177 11.57 -22.80 -14.55
CA ARG A 177 12.38 -24.02 -14.64
C ARG A 177 12.93 -24.23 -16.05
N ILE A 178 12.13 -23.98 -17.09
CA ILE A 178 12.55 -24.04 -18.50
C ILE A 178 13.66 -23.03 -18.78
N ASN A 179 13.59 -21.84 -18.16
CA ASN A 179 14.64 -20.83 -18.23
C ASN A 179 15.90 -21.17 -17.39
N GLY A 180 15.99 -22.38 -16.82
CA GLY A 180 17.16 -22.87 -16.10
C GLY A 180 17.21 -22.50 -14.61
N LEU A 181 16.16 -21.93 -14.03
CA LEU A 181 16.13 -21.59 -12.60
C LEU A 181 15.71 -22.78 -11.74
N ASN A 182 16.42 -22.99 -10.62
CA ASN A 182 16.01 -23.93 -9.58
C ASN A 182 14.82 -23.34 -8.78
N MET A 183 13.64 -23.94 -8.94
CA MET A 183 12.41 -23.54 -8.22
C MET A 183 12.08 -24.45 -7.04
N GLY A 184 12.99 -25.35 -6.67
CA GLY A 184 12.78 -26.33 -5.62
C GLY A 184 11.83 -27.45 -6.03
N ARG A 185 11.27 -28.14 -5.03
CA ARG A 185 10.44 -29.35 -5.20
C ARG A 185 8.95 -29.13 -4.87
N VAL A 186 8.66 -28.22 -3.95
CA VAL A 186 7.31 -27.98 -3.41
C VAL A 186 6.95 -26.50 -3.47
N LEU A 187 5.76 -26.12 -3.00
CA LEU A 187 5.20 -24.75 -3.09
C LEU A 187 4.75 -24.33 -4.50
N HIS A 188 4.53 -25.29 -5.40
CA HIS A 188 4.23 -25.01 -6.82
C HIS A 188 2.74 -25.09 -7.19
N THR A 189 1.85 -25.38 -6.24
CA THR A 189 0.41 -25.48 -6.50
C THR A 189 -0.30 -24.14 -6.29
N ASN A 190 -1.49 -24.00 -6.86
CA ASN A 190 -2.37 -22.84 -6.62
C ASN A 190 -2.74 -22.67 -5.14
N VAL A 191 -2.98 -23.77 -4.40
CA VAL A 191 -3.29 -23.74 -2.96
C VAL A 191 -2.13 -23.16 -2.15
N LEU A 192 -0.90 -23.61 -2.45
CA LEU A 192 0.30 -23.10 -1.78
C LEU A 192 0.60 -21.66 -2.20
N CYS A 193 0.29 -21.27 -3.44
CA CYS A 193 0.36 -19.88 -3.87
C CYS A 193 -0.57 -18.99 -3.05
N THR A 194 -1.82 -19.42 -2.83
CA THR A 194 -2.77 -18.67 -1.97
C THR A 194 -2.21 -18.50 -0.56
N ASP A 195 -1.62 -19.55 0.00
CA ASP A 195 -1.05 -19.51 1.36
C ASP A 195 0.20 -18.60 1.46
N ILE A 196 1.07 -18.60 0.44
CA ILE A 196 2.22 -17.68 0.35
C ILE A 196 1.73 -16.23 0.25
N VAL A 197 0.78 -15.95 -0.65
CA VAL A 197 0.22 -14.60 -0.84
C VAL A 197 -0.44 -14.10 0.44
N HIS A 198 -1.19 -14.98 1.11
CA HIS A 198 -1.79 -14.70 2.40
C HIS A 198 -0.72 -14.32 3.45
N PHE A 199 0.33 -15.14 3.59
CA PHE A 199 1.40 -14.87 4.53
C PHE A 199 2.13 -13.54 4.25
N ILE A 200 2.44 -13.25 2.98
CA ILE A 200 3.07 -11.99 2.59
C ILE A 200 2.16 -10.81 2.96
N ALA A 201 0.88 -10.87 2.58
CA ALA A 201 -0.07 -9.80 2.85
C ALA A 201 -0.22 -9.54 4.35
N GLU A 202 -0.36 -10.59 5.17
CA GLU A 202 -0.43 -10.46 6.62
C GLU A 202 0.84 -9.87 7.23
N ASP A 203 2.02 -10.35 6.82
CA ASP A 203 3.29 -9.89 7.40
C ASP A 203 3.55 -8.41 7.07
N MET A 204 3.24 -8.00 5.84
CA MET A 204 3.29 -6.61 5.41
C MET A 204 2.30 -5.74 6.18
N LYS A 205 1.05 -6.20 6.33
CA LYS A 205 0.01 -5.49 7.06
C LYS A 205 0.37 -5.34 8.54
N LYS A 206 0.82 -6.41 9.20
CA LYS A 206 1.29 -6.41 10.59
C LYS A 206 2.43 -5.41 10.79
N THR A 207 3.38 -5.35 9.84
CA THR A 207 4.50 -4.39 9.89
C THR A 207 4.01 -2.94 9.80
N LEU A 208 3.10 -2.65 8.86
CA LEU A 208 2.51 -1.32 8.70
C LEU A 208 1.71 -0.91 9.95
N MET A 209 0.83 -1.79 10.44
CA MET A 209 0.00 -1.51 11.62
C MET A 209 0.85 -1.36 12.88
N ALA A 210 1.93 -2.14 13.04
CA ALA A 210 2.87 -1.97 14.15
C ALA A 210 3.52 -0.58 14.15
N SER A 211 3.90 -0.06 12.98
CA SER A 211 4.43 1.30 12.85
C SER A 211 3.39 2.34 13.28
N ILE A 212 2.15 2.25 12.79
CA ILE A 212 1.05 3.17 13.14
C ILE A 212 0.77 3.13 14.65
N ARG A 213 0.68 1.95 15.25
CA ARG A 213 0.47 1.77 16.69
C ARG A 213 1.59 2.41 17.51
N CYS A 214 2.84 2.27 17.07
CA CYS A 214 3.99 2.85 17.75
C CYS A 214 4.01 4.37 17.68
N MET A 215 3.64 4.95 16.53
CA MET A 215 3.64 6.41 16.32
C MET A 215 2.38 7.10 16.88
N ARG A 216 1.28 6.37 17.04
CA ARG A 216 -0.03 6.88 17.47
C ARG A 216 -0.51 8.14 16.70
N PRO A 217 -0.41 8.16 15.35
CA PRO A 217 -0.88 9.30 14.57
C PRO A 217 -2.41 9.42 14.70
N LYS A 218 -2.94 10.61 14.46
CA LYS A 218 -4.39 10.73 14.22
C LYS A 218 -4.75 9.94 12.96
N VAL A 219 -5.89 9.26 12.99
CA VAL A 219 -6.36 8.41 11.89
C VAL A 219 -7.78 8.79 11.48
N SER A 220 -8.03 8.76 10.18
CA SER A 220 -9.38 8.78 9.62
C SER A 220 -9.68 7.47 8.91
N ILE A 221 -10.87 6.92 9.12
CA ILE A 221 -11.33 5.70 8.47
C ILE A 221 -12.34 6.08 7.40
N LEU A 222 -12.12 5.58 6.19
CA LEU A 222 -13.05 5.70 5.08
C LEU A 222 -13.68 4.35 4.84
N ILE A 223 -15.00 4.31 4.73
CA ILE A 223 -15.72 3.11 4.37
C ILE A 223 -16.66 3.37 3.22
N ASP A 224 -16.92 2.34 2.44
CA ASP A 224 -17.97 2.33 1.44
C ASP A 224 -18.48 0.91 1.25
N GLU A 225 -19.76 0.77 0.91
CA GLU A 225 -20.40 -0.52 0.66
C GLU A 225 -20.44 -0.81 -0.84
N SER A 226 -20.13 -2.05 -1.23
CA SER A 226 -20.38 -2.52 -2.59
C SER A 226 -20.85 -3.96 -2.58
N THR A 227 -21.59 -4.34 -3.61
CA THR A 227 -21.94 -5.73 -3.89
C THR A 227 -20.94 -6.32 -4.88
N THR A 228 -20.39 -7.49 -4.58
CA THR A 228 -19.52 -8.24 -5.50
C THR A 228 -20.31 -8.85 -6.65
N VAL A 229 -19.64 -9.24 -7.74
CA VAL A 229 -20.24 -10.00 -8.86
C VAL A 229 -20.93 -11.29 -8.38
N SER A 230 -20.42 -11.90 -7.31
CA SER A 230 -21.01 -13.06 -6.64
C SER A 230 -22.19 -12.73 -5.71
N LYS A 231 -22.74 -11.51 -5.75
CA LYS A 231 -23.87 -11.03 -4.93
C LYS A 231 -23.62 -11.00 -3.40
N LYS A 232 -22.36 -10.93 -2.98
CA LYS A 232 -22.00 -10.72 -1.57
C LYS A 232 -21.86 -9.24 -1.28
N SER A 233 -22.51 -8.74 -0.23
CA SER A 233 -22.29 -7.39 0.28
C SER A 233 -20.93 -7.33 0.98
N CYS A 234 -20.15 -6.31 0.65
CA CYS A 234 -18.80 -6.13 1.16
C CYS A 234 -18.59 -4.68 1.60
N LEU A 235 -17.85 -4.51 2.69
CA LEU A 235 -17.39 -3.23 3.17
C LEU A 235 -15.90 -3.09 2.85
N VAL A 236 -15.55 -2.09 2.05
CA VAL A 236 -14.14 -1.76 1.81
C VAL A 236 -13.72 -0.71 2.82
N VAL A 237 -12.59 -0.95 3.49
CA VAL A 237 -12.06 -0.10 4.55
C VAL A 237 -10.70 0.45 4.15
N TYR A 238 -10.60 1.77 4.12
CA TYR A 238 -9.35 2.51 3.95
C TYR A 238 -9.04 3.30 5.23
N MET A 239 -7.76 3.57 5.43
CA MET A 239 -7.28 4.43 6.50
C MET A 239 -6.46 5.58 5.91
N ARG A 240 -6.70 6.79 6.42
CA ARG A 240 -5.86 7.96 6.21
C ARG A 240 -5.10 8.29 7.49
N ALA A 241 -3.77 8.22 7.43
CA ALA A 241 -2.90 8.47 8.57
C ALA A 241 -1.50 8.90 8.11
N ALA A 242 -0.79 9.63 8.97
CA ALA A 242 0.63 9.89 8.78
C ALA A 242 1.43 8.60 9.01
N VAL A 243 2.30 8.25 8.05
CA VAL A 243 3.16 7.06 8.14
C VAL A 243 4.62 7.52 8.16
N GLN A 244 5.40 7.08 9.14
CA GLN A 244 6.82 7.44 9.27
C GLN A 244 7.09 8.97 9.25
N ASN A 245 6.22 9.75 9.89
CA ASN A 245 6.26 11.22 9.92
C ASN A 245 6.09 11.90 8.54
N SER A 246 5.51 11.22 7.56
CA SER A 246 5.07 11.84 6.31
C SER A 246 3.76 12.61 6.48
N ASP A 247 3.40 13.37 5.44
CA ASP A 247 2.02 13.84 5.29
C ASP A 247 1.02 12.66 5.33
N PRO A 248 -0.23 12.85 5.79
CA PRO A 248 -1.22 11.79 5.85
C PRO A 248 -1.51 11.17 4.48
N LEU A 249 -1.34 9.85 4.39
CA LEU A 249 -1.61 9.06 3.19
C LEU A 249 -2.86 8.22 3.39
N THR A 250 -3.63 8.05 2.32
CA THR A 250 -4.79 7.14 2.32
C THR A 250 -4.37 5.80 1.73
N PHE A 251 -4.55 4.72 2.48
CA PHE A 251 -4.16 3.38 2.06
C PHE A 251 -5.20 2.34 2.45
N PHE A 252 -5.23 1.25 1.68
CA PHE A 252 -6.16 0.16 1.85
C PHE A 252 -5.86 -0.64 3.12
N LEU A 253 -6.90 -0.95 3.91
CA LEU A 253 -6.77 -1.75 5.11
C LEU A 253 -7.35 -3.17 4.90
N ASN A 254 -8.63 -3.26 4.52
CA ASN A 254 -9.32 -4.54 4.42
C ASN A 254 -10.58 -4.48 3.53
N VAL A 255 -11.02 -5.65 3.06
CA VAL A 255 -12.40 -5.87 2.59
C VAL A 255 -13.06 -6.86 3.53
N ILE A 256 -14.25 -6.50 4.03
CA ILE A 256 -15.02 -7.30 4.98
C ILE A 256 -16.28 -7.81 4.27
N GLU A 257 -16.59 -9.10 4.41
CA GLU A 257 -17.88 -9.64 3.98
C GLU A 257 -18.94 -9.28 5.05
N LEU A 258 -20.04 -8.64 4.65
CA LEU A 258 -21.11 -8.26 5.56
C LEU A 258 -22.21 -9.32 5.55
N GLU A 259 -22.52 -9.86 6.73
CA GLU A 259 -23.71 -10.71 6.91
C GLU A 259 -25.00 -9.87 6.99
N GLN A 260 -24.89 -8.66 7.54
CA GLN A 260 -25.99 -7.71 7.69
C GLN A 260 -25.53 -6.32 7.25
N THR A 261 -26.36 -5.64 6.47
CA THR A 261 -26.15 -4.27 5.99
C THR A 261 -26.83 -3.23 6.90
N THR A 262 -27.16 -3.61 8.13
CA THR A 262 -27.69 -2.71 9.15
C THR A 262 -26.56 -1.90 9.76
N ALA A 263 -26.88 -0.72 10.31
CA ALA A 263 -25.86 0.11 10.97
C ALA A 263 -25.18 -0.62 12.14
N ASP A 264 -25.89 -1.50 12.85
CA ASP A 264 -25.31 -2.36 13.90
C ASP A 264 -24.31 -3.36 13.32
N GLY A 265 -24.73 -4.15 12.33
CA GLY A 265 -23.88 -5.15 11.69
C GLY A 265 -22.62 -4.55 11.07
N ILE A 266 -22.74 -3.38 10.42
CA ILE A 266 -21.60 -2.66 9.85
C ILE A 266 -20.67 -2.12 10.94
N THR A 267 -21.23 -1.58 12.03
CA THR A 267 -20.41 -1.05 13.14
C THR A 267 -19.61 -2.16 13.80
N ASP A 268 -20.23 -3.30 14.08
CA ASP A 268 -19.56 -4.45 14.71
C ASP A 268 -18.49 -5.04 13.79
N ALA A 269 -18.82 -5.24 12.51
CA ALA A 269 -17.88 -5.72 11.50
C ALA A 269 -16.66 -4.78 11.36
N LEU A 270 -16.88 -3.47 11.34
CA LEU A 270 -15.82 -2.46 11.28
C LEU A 270 -14.93 -2.50 12.52
N LEU A 271 -15.52 -2.47 13.72
CA LEU A 271 -14.77 -2.48 14.98
C LEU A 271 -13.95 -3.76 15.13
N ASN A 272 -14.53 -4.92 14.80
CA ASN A 272 -13.81 -6.20 14.81
C ASN A 272 -12.63 -6.16 13.84
N CYS A 273 -12.83 -5.66 12.61
CA CYS A 273 -11.74 -5.49 11.66
C CYS A 273 -10.63 -4.57 12.18
N LEU A 274 -10.97 -3.45 12.83
CA LEU A 274 -9.95 -2.54 13.39
C LEU A 274 -9.17 -3.22 14.53
N MET A 275 -9.86 -3.96 15.41
CA MET A 275 -9.24 -4.72 16.50
C MET A 275 -8.33 -5.85 16.00
N ASP A 276 -8.77 -6.61 14.99
CA ASP A 276 -7.97 -7.68 14.35
C ASP A 276 -6.69 -7.14 13.69
N ASN A 277 -6.70 -5.86 13.30
CA ASN A 277 -5.52 -5.16 12.78
C ASN A 277 -4.68 -4.48 13.88
N GLY A 278 -4.98 -4.73 15.15
CA GLY A 278 -4.22 -4.26 16.30
C GLY A 278 -4.54 -2.83 16.74
N LEU A 279 -5.68 -2.27 16.29
CA LEU A 279 -6.18 -0.96 16.71
C LEU A 279 -7.19 -1.18 17.85
N ASP A 280 -6.66 -1.31 19.06
CA ASP A 280 -7.46 -1.52 20.26
C ASP A 280 -8.30 -0.29 20.64
N ASN A 281 -9.18 -0.46 21.62
CA ASN A 281 -10.05 0.62 22.08
C ASN A 281 -9.28 1.82 22.63
N ASP A 282 -8.09 1.62 23.20
CA ASP A 282 -7.29 2.70 23.78
C ASP A 282 -6.62 3.52 22.69
N PHE A 283 -6.10 2.88 21.64
CA PHE A 283 -5.68 3.54 20.42
C PHE A 283 -6.83 4.31 19.78
N LEU A 284 -8.00 3.69 19.60
CA LEU A 284 -9.13 4.34 18.93
C LEU A 284 -9.66 5.54 19.71
N LYS A 285 -9.76 5.46 21.05
CA LYS A 285 -10.17 6.62 21.88
C LYS A 285 -9.26 7.83 21.72
N GLU A 286 -7.96 7.61 21.55
CA GLU A 286 -6.99 8.70 21.44
C GLU A 286 -6.81 9.17 19.99
N CYS A 287 -6.70 8.24 19.05
CA CYS A 287 -6.21 8.50 17.70
C CYS A 287 -7.33 8.56 16.65
N PHE A 288 -8.52 7.99 16.91
CA PHE A 288 -9.60 7.93 15.92
C PHE A 288 -10.27 9.30 15.77
N LEU A 289 -9.87 10.01 14.72
CA LEU A 289 -10.25 11.40 14.50
C LEU A 289 -11.42 11.54 13.54
N GLY A 290 -11.43 10.81 12.43
CA GLY A 290 -12.34 11.08 11.32
C GLY A 290 -13.00 9.84 10.75
N PHE A 291 -14.27 9.92 10.40
CA PHE A 291 -15.01 8.86 9.72
C PHE A 291 -15.64 9.40 8.45
N CYS A 292 -15.32 8.82 7.29
CA CYS A 292 -15.82 9.27 5.99
C CYS A 292 -16.63 8.18 5.26
N SER A 293 -17.79 8.55 4.72
CA SER A 293 -18.65 7.69 3.90
C SER A 293 -19.41 8.50 2.83
N ASP A 294 -20.04 7.78 1.90
CA ASP A 294 -20.96 8.26 0.86
C ASP A 294 -22.19 9.05 1.36
N GLY A 295 -22.54 8.96 2.65
CA GLY A 295 -23.66 9.68 3.24
C GLY A 295 -25.01 8.97 3.19
N ALA A 296 -25.02 7.67 2.88
CA ALA A 296 -26.20 6.84 3.10
C ALA A 296 -26.70 6.97 4.56
N SER A 297 -28.02 6.91 4.76
CA SER A 297 -28.64 7.05 6.09
C SER A 297 -28.16 5.99 7.07
N VAL A 298 -27.83 4.79 6.58
CA VAL A 298 -27.22 3.71 7.36
C VAL A 298 -25.81 4.09 7.84
N MET A 299 -25.04 4.83 7.05
CA MET A 299 -23.65 5.20 7.37
C MET A 299 -23.58 6.48 8.21
N LEU A 300 -24.15 7.59 7.74
CA LEU A 300 -24.04 8.92 8.37
C LEU A 300 -25.34 9.41 9.05
N GLY A 301 -26.36 8.56 9.18
CA GLY A 301 -27.62 8.92 9.83
C GLY A 301 -27.44 9.41 11.27
N ARG A 302 -28.09 10.53 11.61
CA ARG A 302 -27.88 11.26 12.89
C ARG A 302 -28.24 10.48 14.16
N LYS A 303 -29.19 9.55 14.09
CA LYS A 303 -29.74 8.83 15.26
C LYS A 303 -29.25 7.39 15.37
N ALA A 304 -29.21 6.68 14.25
CA ALA A 304 -28.98 5.23 14.24
C ALA A 304 -27.95 4.78 13.19
N GLY A 305 -27.28 5.72 12.50
CA GLY A 305 -26.24 5.37 11.53
C GLY A 305 -24.93 4.91 12.19
N VAL A 306 -24.05 4.29 11.42
CA VAL A 306 -22.72 3.81 11.85
C VAL A 306 -21.94 4.94 12.54
N TYR A 307 -21.90 6.13 11.95
CA TYR A 307 -21.26 7.30 12.56
C TYR A 307 -21.86 7.65 13.93
N ALA A 308 -23.19 7.65 14.07
CA ALA A 308 -23.84 7.97 15.33
C ALA A 308 -23.45 6.96 16.43
N LYS A 309 -23.36 5.67 16.08
CA LYS A 309 -22.92 4.61 16.99
C LYS A 309 -21.43 4.75 17.36
N LEU A 310 -20.56 4.97 16.38
CA LEU A 310 -19.13 5.22 16.61
C LEU A 310 -18.92 6.44 17.51
N LYS A 311 -19.72 7.49 17.32
CA LYS A 311 -19.66 8.72 18.12
C LYS A 311 -20.05 8.54 19.58
N VAL A 312 -20.98 7.62 19.88
CA VAL A 312 -21.29 7.26 21.28
C VAL A 312 -20.06 6.64 21.95
N LYS A 313 -19.29 5.83 21.21
CA LYS A 313 -18.09 5.15 21.72
C LYS A 313 -16.84 6.03 21.73
N TYR A 314 -16.71 6.92 20.76
CA TYR A 314 -15.59 7.83 20.54
C TYR A 314 -16.12 9.27 20.34
N PRO A 315 -16.35 10.03 21.42
CA PRO A 315 -17.07 11.32 21.36
C PRO A 315 -16.42 12.39 20.47
N ASP A 316 -15.10 12.33 20.31
CA ASP A 316 -14.29 13.31 19.57
C ASP A 316 -14.23 13.03 18.06
N ILE A 317 -14.84 11.94 17.58
CA ILE A 317 -14.84 11.57 16.17
C ILE A 317 -15.64 12.55 15.30
N VAL A 318 -15.02 13.01 14.22
CA VAL A 318 -15.61 13.86 13.19
C VAL A 318 -16.21 12.99 12.09
N GLY A 319 -17.51 13.12 11.87
CA GLY A 319 -18.19 12.48 10.75
C GLY A 319 -18.09 13.38 9.52
N TRP A 320 -17.62 12.82 8.42
CA TRP A 320 -17.39 13.53 7.17
C TRP A 320 -18.17 12.87 6.03
N HIS A 321 -18.96 13.68 5.32
CA HIS A 321 -19.66 13.24 4.13
C HIS A 321 -18.78 13.51 2.91
N CYS A 322 -18.51 12.47 2.12
CA CYS A 322 -17.73 12.53 0.89
C CYS A 322 -18.10 13.74 0.04
N LEU A 323 -17.15 14.65 -0.21
CA LEU A 323 -17.42 15.87 -0.98
C LEU A 323 -17.85 15.59 -2.42
N ASN A 324 -17.29 14.56 -3.05
CA ASN A 324 -17.69 14.19 -4.41
C ASN A 324 -19.16 13.72 -4.44
N HIS A 325 -19.59 12.93 -3.45
CA HIS A 325 -20.99 12.54 -3.36
C HIS A 325 -21.90 13.74 -3.03
N ARG A 326 -21.46 14.66 -2.16
CA ARG A 326 -22.20 15.90 -1.89
C ARG A 326 -22.36 16.75 -3.15
N LEU A 327 -21.31 16.87 -3.96
CA LEU A 327 -21.39 17.56 -5.25
C LEU A 327 -22.42 16.91 -6.17
N GLU A 328 -22.41 15.58 -6.29
CA GLU A 328 -23.38 14.85 -7.12
C GLU A 328 -24.83 15.04 -6.62
N LEU A 329 -25.05 15.04 -5.30
CA LEU A 329 -26.36 15.35 -4.72
C LEU A 329 -26.80 16.80 -4.98
N ALA A 330 -25.90 17.75 -4.71
CA ALA A 330 -26.12 19.18 -4.92
C ALA A 330 -26.53 19.47 -6.38
N VAL A 331 -25.79 18.92 -7.32
CA VAL A 331 -26.12 19.05 -8.75
C VAL A 331 -27.44 18.35 -9.07
N GLY A 332 -27.68 17.16 -8.53
CA GLY A 332 -28.93 16.45 -8.69
C GLY A 332 -30.14 17.23 -8.17
N ASP A 333 -29.99 17.98 -7.08
CA ASP A 333 -31.04 18.81 -6.49
C ASP A 333 -31.23 20.12 -7.28
N ALA A 334 -30.15 20.77 -7.73
CA ALA A 334 -30.23 21.92 -8.64
C ALA A 334 -30.98 21.60 -9.94
N VAL A 335 -30.73 20.43 -10.52
CA VAL A 335 -31.43 19.92 -11.70
C VAL A 335 -32.92 19.71 -11.40
N LYS A 336 -33.28 19.12 -10.25
CA LYS A 336 -34.69 18.93 -9.86
C LYS A 336 -35.43 20.25 -9.64
N CYS A 337 -34.77 21.25 -9.06
CA CYS A 337 -35.34 22.58 -8.83
C CYS A 337 -35.66 23.30 -10.14
N CYS A 338 -34.89 23.03 -11.20
CA CYS A 338 -35.16 23.53 -12.54
C CYS A 338 -36.05 22.54 -13.31
N THR A 339 -37.38 22.68 -13.20
CA THR A 339 -38.36 21.83 -13.89
C THR A 339 -38.16 21.74 -15.40
N GLU A 340 -37.59 22.80 -15.98
CA GLU A 340 -37.20 22.95 -17.37
C GLU A 340 -36.02 22.04 -17.74
N THR A 341 -35.37 21.33 -16.81
CA THR A 341 -34.35 20.32 -17.16
C THR A 341 -34.95 18.93 -17.41
N ASN A 342 -36.22 18.70 -17.04
CA ASN A 342 -36.85 17.39 -17.11
C ASN A 342 -36.98 16.86 -18.54
N HIS A 343 -37.25 17.73 -19.53
CA HIS A 343 -37.30 17.29 -20.92
C HIS A 343 -35.92 16.89 -21.44
N PHE A 344 -34.87 17.54 -20.96
CA PHE A 344 -33.49 17.21 -21.30
C PHE A 344 -33.10 15.86 -20.69
N ARG A 345 -33.41 15.65 -19.41
CA ARG A 345 -33.22 14.37 -18.73
C ARG A 345 -33.95 13.22 -19.44
N SER A 346 -35.23 13.41 -19.77
CA SER A 346 -36.02 12.43 -20.53
C SER A 346 -35.42 12.15 -21.91
N PHE A 347 -34.76 13.14 -22.54
CA PHE A 347 -34.03 12.93 -23.78
C PHE A 347 -32.81 12.02 -23.57
N LEU A 348 -31.98 12.28 -22.56
CA LEU A 348 -30.80 11.45 -22.26
C LEU A 348 -31.20 9.99 -21.96
N ASP A 349 -32.27 9.79 -21.17
CA ASP A 349 -32.77 8.45 -20.83
C ASP A 349 -33.27 7.69 -22.08
N LYS A 350 -34.00 8.38 -22.97
CA LYS A 350 -34.46 7.80 -24.24
C LYS A 350 -33.30 7.47 -25.16
N LEU A 351 -32.31 8.37 -25.26
CA LEU A 351 -31.12 8.16 -26.07
C LEU A 351 -30.37 6.92 -25.60
N HIS A 352 -30.14 6.80 -24.30
CA HIS A 352 -29.52 5.61 -23.71
C HIS A 352 -30.35 4.36 -24.02
N SER A 353 -31.66 4.35 -23.74
CA SER A 353 -32.54 3.20 -24.01
C SER A 353 -32.48 2.73 -25.47
N LEU A 354 -32.49 3.67 -26.42
CA LEU A 354 -32.49 3.39 -27.86
C LEU A 354 -31.22 2.67 -28.32
N TYR A 355 -30.06 3.01 -27.76
CA TYR A 355 -28.77 2.48 -28.20
C TYR A 355 -28.20 1.38 -27.29
N SER A 356 -28.50 1.38 -25.99
CA SER A 356 -27.94 0.40 -25.05
C SER A 356 -28.77 -0.89 -24.98
N GLN A 357 -30.07 -0.86 -25.27
CA GLN A 357 -30.95 -2.05 -25.19
C GLN A 357 -31.06 -2.84 -26.49
N SER A 358 -30.59 -2.32 -27.63
CA SER A 358 -30.68 -2.97 -28.94
C SER A 358 -29.31 -3.16 -29.58
N PRO A 359 -28.76 -4.39 -29.56
CA PRO A 359 -27.53 -4.74 -30.30
C PRO A 359 -27.68 -4.59 -31.82
N LYS A 360 -28.91 -4.49 -32.34
CA LYS A 360 -29.18 -4.18 -33.76
C LYS A 360 -28.99 -2.70 -34.03
N ASN A 361 -29.58 -1.83 -33.20
CA ASN A 361 -29.44 -0.37 -33.34
C ASN A 361 -27.98 0.06 -33.19
N LEU A 362 -27.24 -0.57 -32.26
CA LEU A 362 -25.82 -0.28 -32.08
C LEU A 362 -24.98 -0.68 -33.31
N ARG A 363 -25.22 -1.86 -33.89
CA ARG A 363 -24.53 -2.32 -35.11
C ARG A 363 -24.87 -1.49 -36.33
N GLU A 364 -26.10 -1.01 -36.42
CA GLU A 364 -26.51 -0.14 -37.51
C GLU A 364 -25.92 1.26 -37.38
N LEU A 365 -25.84 1.79 -36.15
CA LEU A 365 -25.14 3.02 -35.85
C LEU A 365 -23.63 2.90 -36.14
N ASP A 366 -22.99 1.79 -35.79
CA ASP A 366 -21.58 1.55 -36.15
C ASP A 366 -21.35 1.58 -37.67
N LYS A 367 -22.31 1.08 -38.45
CA LYS A 367 -22.23 1.09 -39.91
C LYS A 367 -22.48 2.47 -40.52
N ALA A 368 -23.39 3.25 -39.92
CA ALA A 368 -23.73 4.59 -40.38
C ALA A 368 -22.68 5.62 -39.94
N ALA A 369 -22.12 5.45 -38.74
CA ALA A 369 -21.13 6.32 -38.15
C ALA A 369 -20.30 5.57 -37.08
N GLU A 370 -19.20 4.94 -37.50
CA GLU A 370 -18.33 4.09 -36.66
C GLU A 370 -17.74 4.85 -35.46
N SER A 371 -17.37 6.11 -35.66
CA SER A 371 -16.94 7.01 -34.59
C SER A 371 -18.06 7.21 -33.56
N VAL A 372 -19.33 7.30 -34.00
CA VAL A 372 -20.52 7.57 -33.20
C VAL A 372 -20.90 6.36 -32.39
N GLY A 373 -20.91 5.18 -33.00
CA GLY A 373 -21.10 3.92 -32.29
C GLY A 373 -20.03 3.67 -31.22
N THR A 374 -18.77 4.04 -31.48
CA THR A 374 -17.67 3.90 -30.50
C THR A 374 -17.81 4.87 -29.31
N GLN A 375 -18.29 6.10 -29.53
CA GLN A 375 -18.56 7.08 -28.47
C GLN A 375 -19.85 6.74 -27.69
N LEU A 376 -20.93 6.34 -28.36
CA LEU A 376 -22.18 5.92 -27.73
C LEU A 376 -22.04 4.61 -26.93
N ARG A 377 -21.12 3.72 -27.29
CA ARG A 377 -20.74 2.58 -26.43
C ARG A 377 -20.13 3.01 -25.09
N LYS A 378 -19.55 4.21 -25.01
CA LYS A 378 -19.03 4.80 -23.78
C LYS A 378 -20.12 5.55 -22.98
N ILE A 379 -21.27 5.82 -23.60
CA ILE A 379 -22.44 6.39 -22.92
C ILE A 379 -23.07 5.31 -22.06
N GLY A 380 -22.82 5.39 -20.76
CA GLY A 380 -23.54 4.59 -19.76
C GLY A 380 -24.90 5.21 -19.43
N CYS A 381 -25.72 4.47 -18.68
CA CYS A 381 -26.94 5.02 -18.09
C CYS A 381 -26.60 6.27 -17.27
N VAL A 382 -27.42 7.32 -17.36
CA VAL A 382 -27.28 8.48 -16.47
C VAL A 382 -27.60 8.01 -15.06
N LEU A 383 -26.58 7.91 -14.22
CA LEU A 383 -26.73 7.43 -12.86
C LEU A 383 -27.07 8.60 -11.94
N ASN A 384 -28.11 8.46 -11.13
CA ASN A 384 -28.50 9.49 -10.14
C ASN A 384 -27.39 9.81 -9.13
N VAL A 385 -26.46 8.88 -8.90
CA VAL A 385 -25.39 8.99 -7.90
C VAL A 385 -24.07 9.47 -8.52
N ARG A 386 -23.96 9.49 -9.86
CA ARG A 386 -22.80 9.97 -10.63
C ARG A 386 -23.29 10.74 -11.85
N TRP A 387 -24.17 11.70 -11.59
CA TRP A 387 -24.92 12.40 -12.62
C TRP A 387 -24.00 13.28 -13.46
N VAL A 388 -23.04 13.98 -12.85
CA VAL A 388 -22.11 14.88 -13.55
C VAL A 388 -21.30 14.12 -14.60
N ALA A 389 -20.58 13.08 -14.17
CA ALA A 389 -19.69 12.34 -15.07
C ALA A 389 -20.44 11.58 -16.17
N SER A 390 -21.62 11.03 -15.86
CA SER A 390 -22.42 10.29 -16.86
C SER A 390 -23.14 11.23 -17.83
N SER A 391 -23.66 12.35 -17.34
CA SER A 391 -24.34 13.36 -18.17
C SER A 391 -23.34 14.07 -19.08
N TYR A 392 -22.16 14.47 -18.56
CA TYR A 392 -21.13 15.14 -19.37
C TYR A 392 -20.74 14.30 -20.58
N ARG A 393 -20.38 13.02 -20.38
CA ARG A 393 -20.03 12.10 -21.48
C ARG A 393 -21.14 11.98 -22.52
N THR A 394 -22.39 12.01 -22.07
CA THR A 394 -23.54 11.93 -22.96
C THR A 394 -23.71 13.22 -23.77
N VAL A 395 -23.62 14.37 -23.10
CA VAL A 395 -23.73 15.69 -23.73
C VAL A 395 -22.58 15.96 -24.69
N GLU A 396 -21.35 15.63 -24.30
CA GLU A 396 -20.15 15.72 -25.12
C GLU A 396 -20.29 14.91 -26.42
N ALA A 397 -20.74 13.65 -26.31
CA ALA A 397 -20.97 12.81 -27.47
C ALA A 397 -22.09 13.36 -28.37
N VAL A 398 -23.23 13.78 -27.81
CA VAL A 398 -24.33 14.36 -28.60
C VAL A 398 -23.89 15.65 -29.30
N TRP A 399 -23.14 16.50 -28.62
CA TRP A 399 -22.64 17.75 -29.18
C TRP A 399 -21.68 17.49 -30.34
N ASN A 400 -20.67 16.64 -30.15
CA ASN A 400 -19.66 16.36 -31.16
C ASN A 400 -20.23 15.66 -32.40
N MET A 401 -21.36 14.96 -32.23
CA MET A 401 -21.91 14.06 -33.24
C MET A 401 -23.30 14.46 -33.69
N TYR A 402 -23.63 15.71 -33.44
CA TYR A 402 -24.98 16.24 -33.59
C TYR A 402 -25.56 15.95 -34.98
N GLN A 403 -24.77 16.16 -36.03
CA GLN A 403 -25.18 15.92 -37.42
C GLN A 403 -25.57 14.46 -37.70
N ASP A 404 -24.78 13.51 -37.22
CA ASP A 404 -24.99 12.08 -37.46
C ASP A 404 -26.18 11.55 -36.66
N VAL A 405 -26.34 12.01 -35.41
CA VAL A 405 -27.47 11.67 -34.55
C VAL A 405 -28.78 12.26 -35.12
N ALA A 406 -28.74 13.48 -35.66
CA ALA A 406 -29.88 14.11 -36.32
C ALA A 406 -30.26 13.43 -37.65
N ARG A 407 -29.29 13.02 -38.48
CA ARG A 407 -29.55 12.30 -39.75
C ARG A 407 -30.12 10.91 -39.54
N THR A 408 -29.52 10.14 -38.62
CA THR A 408 -29.98 8.78 -38.32
C THR A 408 -31.42 8.77 -37.79
N SER A 409 -31.84 9.87 -37.16
CA SER A 409 -33.21 10.02 -36.65
C SER A 409 -34.22 10.48 -37.70
N SER A 410 -33.83 11.29 -38.69
CA SER A 410 -34.71 11.70 -39.79
C SER A 410 -34.93 10.62 -40.85
N GLU A 411 -33.94 9.75 -41.07
CA GLU A 411 -34.00 8.69 -42.09
C GLU A 411 -34.87 7.48 -41.67
N ARG A 412 -35.35 7.45 -40.42
CA ARG A 412 -36.05 6.29 -39.85
C ARG A 412 -37.32 6.69 -39.11
N CYS A 413 -38.45 6.16 -39.56
CA CYS A 413 -39.79 6.45 -39.03
C CYS A 413 -39.94 6.21 -37.50
N MET A 414 -39.12 5.35 -36.88
CA MET A 414 -39.11 5.14 -35.43
C MET A 414 -38.45 6.28 -34.62
N TYR A 415 -37.77 7.20 -35.29
CA TYR A 415 -36.89 8.21 -34.69
C TYR A 415 -37.23 9.66 -35.10
N GLU A 416 -38.27 9.88 -35.91
CA GLU A 416 -38.71 11.21 -36.33
C GLU A 416 -38.89 12.16 -35.13
N GLY A 417 -39.55 11.71 -34.06
CA GLY A 417 -39.74 12.51 -32.86
C GLY A 417 -38.44 12.87 -32.10
N LEU A 418 -37.35 12.13 -32.32
CA LEU A 418 -36.02 12.48 -31.79
C LEU A 418 -35.35 13.54 -32.67
N GLY A 419 -35.45 13.41 -34.00
CA GLY A 419 -34.94 14.38 -34.96
C GLY A 419 -35.61 15.75 -34.83
N GLU A 420 -36.93 15.77 -34.62
CA GLU A 420 -37.68 16.99 -34.30
C GLU A 420 -37.18 17.66 -33.01
N LYS A 421 -36.86 16.85 -32.00
CA LYS A 421 -36.38 17.34 -30.72
C LYS A 421 -34.98 17.93 -30.82
N LEU A 422 -34.09 17.26 -31.56
CA LEU A 422 -32.71 17.70 -31.79
C LEU A 422 -32.70 19.02 -32.56
N SER A 423 -33.50 19.14 -33.63
CA SER A 423 -33.55 20.32 -34.50
C SER A 423 -34.21 21.55 -33.85
N SER A 424 -34.77 21.42 -32.65
CA SER A 424 -35.44 22.51 -31.92
C SER A 424 -34.44 23.55 -31.45
N ALA A 425 -34.67 24.83 -31.74
CA ALA A 425 -33.84 25.93 -31.26
C ALA A 425 -33.61 25.90 -29.73
N ASP A 426 -34.68 25.68 -28.96
CA ASP A 426 -34.60 25.59 -27.49
C ASP A 426 -33.74 24.42 -27.01
N PHE A 427 -33.75 23.30 -27.74
CA PHE A 427 -32.95 22.14 -27.37
C PHE A 427 -31.47 22.37 -27.62
N ILE A 428 -31.12 22.99 -28.74
CA ILE A 428 -29.72 23.32 -29.08
C ILE A 428 -29.13 24.26 -28.04
N LYS A 429 -29.89 25.29 -27.64
CA LYS A 429 -29.51 26.19 -26.53
C LYS A 429 -29.38 25.46 -25.20
N ASN A 430 -30.35 24.62 -24.83
CA ASN A 430 -30.27 23.80 -23.62
C ASN A 430 -29.06 22.85 -23.65
N LEU A 431 -28.74 22.26 -24.80
CA LEU A 431 -27.59 21.37 -24.98
C LEU A 431 -26.27 22.13 -24.75
N GLY A 432 -26.13 23.34 -25.31
CA GLY A 432 -24.97 24.20 -25.08
C GLY A 432 -24.82 24.61 -23.61
N LEU A 433 -25.92 25.04 -22.98
CA LEU A 433 -25.93 25.43 -21.56
C LEU A 433 -25.51 24.26 -20.65
N MET A 434 -26.06 23.07 -20.90
CA MET A 434 -25.75 21.87 -20.13
C MET A 434 -24.30 21.43 -20.38
N PHE A 435 -23.78 21.60 -21.59
CA PHE A 435 -22.37 21.30 -21.88
C PHE A 435 -21.46 22.17 -21.03
N ASP A 436 -21.59 23.49 -21.11
CA ASP A 436 -20.73 24.43 -20.38
C ASP A 436 -20.78 24.16 -18.87
N ALA A 437 -21.98 23.95 -18.31
CA ALA A 437 -22.12 23.66 -16.89
C ALA A 437 -21.52 22.30 -16.48
N LEU A 438 -21.75 21.25 -17.28
CA LEU A 438 -21.24 19.90 -16.98
C LEU A 438 -19.73 19.78 -17.13
N GLU A 439 -19.13 20.53 -18.05
CA GLU A 439 -17.68 20.61 -18.23
C GLU A 439 -17.00 21.14 -16.98
N GLU A 440 -17.48 22.29 -16.50
CA GLU A 440 -17.04 22.92 -15.25
C GLU A 440 -17.23 21.99 -14.03
N LEU A 441 -18.38 21.34 -13.90
CA LEU A 441 -18.65 20.40 -12.81
C LEU A 441 -17.78 19.13 -12.88
N LYS A 442 -17.48 18.64 -14.08
CA LYS A 442 -16.64 17.46 -14.30
C LYS A 442 -15.22 17.74 -13.82
N ASP A 443 -14.65 18.89 -14.18
CA ASP A 443 -13.31 19.29 -13.72
C ASP A 443 -13.24 19.41 -12.19
N LEU A 444 -14.27 19.97 -11.55
CA LEU A 444 -14.36 19.99 -10.09
C LEU A 444 -14.44 18.57 -9.51
N SER A 445 -15.31 17.71 -10.04
CA SER A 445 -15.49 16.34 -9.57
C SER A 445 -14.20 15.53 -9.66
N GLU A 446 -13.49 15.60 -10.79
CA GLU A 446 -12.20 14.92 -10.98
C GLU A 446 -11.14 15.43 -9.99
N ALA A 447 -11.12 16.75 -9.74
CA ALA A 447 -10.21 17.32 -8.74
C ALA A 447 -10.51 16.83 -7.32
N LEU A 448 -11.78 16.75 -6.91
CA LEU A 448 -12.20 16.25 -5.58
C LEU A 448 -11.91 14.75 -5.38
N GLN A 449 -11.73 14.01 -6.47
CA GLN A 449 -11.36 12.59 -6.44
C GLN A 449 -9.85 12.37 -6.40
N ASN A 450 -9.02 13.41 -6.57
CA ASN A 450 -7.56 13.27 -6.54
C ASN A 450 -7.08 12.71 -5.18
N ARG A 451 -6.11 11.78 -5.21
CA ARG A 451 -5.57 11.08 -4.03
C ARG A 451 -4.94 12.04 -3.02
N ASP A 452 -4.30 13.08 -3.54
CA ASP A 452 -3.47 14.00 -2.75
C ASP A 452 -4.22 15.27 -2.35
N ILE A 453 -5.50 15.41 -2.74
CA ILE A 453 -6.26 16.61 -2.42
C ILE A 453 -6.44 16.76 -0.90
N ARG A 454 -6.05 17.92 -0.39
CA ARG A 454 -6.26 18.30 1.00
C ARG A 454 -7.60 19.00 1.15
N LEU A 455 -8.17 18.95 2.34
CA LEU A 455 -9.45 19.59 2.60
C LEU A 455 -9.43 21.09 2.26
N SER A 456 -8.35 21.81 2.60
CA SER A 456 -8.22 23.23 2.26
C SER A 456 -8.18 23.52 0.76
N GLU A 457 -7.61 22.61 -0.04
CA GLU A 457 -7.58 22.75 -1.50
C GLU A 457 -8.93 22.44 -2.11
N ALA A 458 -9.60 21.38 -1.64
CA ALA A 458 -10.95 21.03 -2.05
C ALA A 458 -11.92 22.20 -1.84
N MET A 459 -11.89 22.84 -0.67
CA MET A 459 -12.76 23.99 -0.39
C MET A 459 -12.48 25.18 -1.31
N LYS A 460 -11.22 25.45 -1.66
CA LYS A 460 -10.86 26.51 -2.63
C LYS A 460 -11.44 26.24 -4.01
N LYS A 461 -11.37 24.98 -4.49
CA LYS A 461 -11.89 24.61 -5.80
C LYS A 461 -13.42 24.71 -5.86
N ILE A 462 -14.10 24.29 -4.80
CA ILE A 462 -15.56 24.42 -4.66
C ILE A 462 -15.98 25.90 -4.70
N LYS A 463 -15.31 26.76 -3.91
CA LYS A 463 -15.60 28.20 -3.90
C LYS A 463 -15.41 28.83 -5.29
N ARG A 464 -14.26 28.56 -5.92
CA ARG A 464 -13.98 29.02 -7.27
C ARG A 464 -15.09 28.60 -8.24
N GLN A 465 -15.63 27.39 -8.08
CA GLN A 465 -16.73 26.93 -8.93
C GLN A 465 -18.02 27.72 -8.72
N ALA A 466 -18.36 28.03 -7.46
CA ALA A 466 -19.51 28.88 -7.15
C ALA A 466 -19.35 30.31 -7.71
N ASP A 467 -18.13 30.84 -7.70
CA ASP A 467 -17.80 32.14 -8.32
C ASP A 467 -17.93 32.08 -9.85
N ILE A 468 -17.44 31.01 -10.49
CA ILE A 468 -17.58 30.77 -11.93
C ILE A 468 -19.06 30.71 -12.31
N PHE A 469 -19.88 29.93 -11.60
CA PHE A 469 -21.32 29.90 -11.88
C PHE A 469 -22.01 31.22 -11.59
N SER A 470 -21.50 32.05 -10.68
CA SER A 470 -21.99 33.42 -10.53
C SER A 470 -21.71 34.27 -11.78
N ALA A 471 -20.51 34.16 -12.35
CA ALA A 471 -20.14 34.89 -13.57
C ALA A 471 -20.90 34.37 -14.81
N MET A 472 -21.16 33.06 -14.90
CA MET A 472 -21.92 32.44 -16.00
C MET A 472 -23.39 32.86 -16.06
N LYS A 473 -23.91 33.56 -15.04
CA LYS A 473 -25.24 34.20 -15.08
C LYS A 473 -25.28 35.42 -15.98
N GLU A 474 -24.16 36.12 -16.09
CA GLU A 474 -24.01 37.38 -16.83
C GLU A 474 -23.30 37.17 -18.16
N THR A 475 -22.38 36.21 -18.22
CA THR A 475 -21.59 35.89 -19.41
C THR A 475 -21.94 34.50 -19.91
N ASN A 476 -22.34 34.39 -21.17
CA ASN A 476 -22.61 33.10 -21.79
C ASN A 476 -21.35 32.23 -21.84
N GLY A 477 -21.52 30.93 -21.61
CA GLY A 477 -20.46 29.97 -21.88
C GLY A 477 -20.23 29.78 -23.38
N PRO A 478 -19.07 29.23 -23.78
CA PRO A 478 -18.69 29.11 -25.18
C PRO A 478 -19.64 28.23 -25.99
N HIS A 479 -20.11 27.11 -25.44
CA HIS A 479 -21.04 26.23 -26.16
C HIS A 479 -22.43 26.84 -26.23
N TYR A 480 -22.89 27.51 -25.18
CA TYR A 480 -24.17 28.21 -25.18
C TYR A 480 -24.17 29.37 -26.18
N GLU A 481 -23.06 30.10 -26.31
CA GLU A 481 -22.92 31.19 -27.29
C GLU A 481 -22.92 30.66 -28.73
N LEU A 482 -22.18 29.58 -29.01
CA LEU A 482 -22.23 28.89 -30.31
C LEU A 482 -23.64 28.38 -30.64
N ALA A 483 -24.36 27.87 -29.64
CA ALA A 483 -25.74 27.45 -29.80
C ALA A 483 -26.67 28.63 -30.11
N CYS A 484 -26.45 29.80 -29.50
CA CYS A 484 -27.20 31.01 -29.81
C CYS A 484 -26.95 31.50 -31.24
N GLN A 485 -25.68 31.58 -31.65
CA GLN A 485 -25.30 31.97 -33.02
C GLN A 485 -25.89 31.02 -34.05
N ALA A 486 -25.80 29.71 -33.83
CA ALA A 486 -26.35 28.72 -34.76
C ALA A 486 -27.88 28.76 -34.89
N VAL A 487 -28.58 29.20 -33.83
CA VAL A 487 -30.03 29.44 -33.88
C VAL A 487 -30.35 30.71 -34.68
N GLU A 488 -29.50 31.73 -34.65
CA GLU A 488 -29.65 32.93 -35.48
C GLU A 488 -29.34 32.66 -36.96
N GLU A 489 -28.40 31.75 -37.24
CA GLU A 489 -28.01 31.31 -38.59
C GLU A 489 -28.96 30.23 -39.18
N ASP A 490 -29.99 29.81 -38.44
CA ASP A 490 -30.92 28.72 -38.79
C ASP A 490 -30.26 27.36 -39.14
N VAL A 491 -28.97 27.19 -38.81
CA VAL A 491 -28.19 25.98 -39.08
C VAL A 491 -27.27 25.67 -37.92
N PHE A 492 -27.41 24.48 -37.32
CA PHE A 492 -26.47 23.96 -36.33
C PHE A 492 -25.81 22.68 -36.83
N LYS A 493 -24.49 22.71 -36.99
CA LYS A 493 -23.67 21.56 -37.47
C LYS A 493 -24.27 20.86 -38.70
N GLY A 494 -24.76 21.64 -39.67
CA GLY A 494 -25.31 21.13 -40.93
C GLY A 494 -26.75 20.61 -40.86
N VAL A 495 -27.48 20.87 -39.77
CA VAL A 495 -28.91 20.55 -39.60
C VAL A 495 -29.70 21.86 -39.50
N THR A 496 -30.79 21.97 -40.27
CA THR A 496 -31.67 23.15 -40.24
C THR A 496 -32.41 23.23 -38.90
N VAL A 497 -32.32 24.39 -38.25
CA VAL A 497 -32.98 24.66 -36.98
C VAL A 497 -34.47 24.91 -37.21
N ARG A 498 -35.32 24.38 -36.33
CA ARG A 498 -36.76 24.60 -36.33
C ARG A 498 -37.16 25.53 -35.19
N THR A 499 -37.86 26.60 -35.54
CA THR A 499 -38.52 27.52 -34.62
C THR A 499 -39.95 27.05 -34.36
N GLY A 500 -40.30 26.74 -33.11
CA GLY A 500 -41.67 26.30 -32.73
C GLY A 500 -41.79 24.97 -31.96
N GLY A 501 -40.74 24.55 -31.23
CA GLY A 501 -40.77 23.32 -30.44
C GLY A 501 -41.60 23.44 -29.14
N ARG A 502 -42.19 22.33 -28.67
CA ARG A 502 -42.82 22.22 -27.34
C ARG A 502 -41.81 22.18 -26.17
N GLN A 503 -40.55 22.56 -26.39
CA GLN A 503 -39.50 22.46 -25.37
C GLN A 503 -39.33 23.78 -24.65
N THR A 504 -39.39 23.74 -23.32
CA THR A 504 -39.10 24.88 -22.48
C THR A 504 -37.61 25.15 -22.46
N MET A 505 -37.19 26.39 -22.69
CA MET A 505 -35.80 26.80 -22.48
C MET A 505 -35.48 26.79 -20.98
N ILE A 506 -34.31 26.27 -20.61
CA ILE A 506 -33.77 26.37 -19.25
C ILE A 506 -33.24 27.81 -19.08
N PRO A 507 -33.75 28.61 -18.14
CA PRO A 507 -33.22 29.95 -17.91
C PRO A 507 -31.80 29.85 -17.32
N PRO A 508 -30.75 30.38 -17.99
CA PRO A 508 -29.36 30.23 -17.52
C PRO A 508 -29.15 30.77 -16.10
N GLN A 509 -29.72 31.94 -15.79
CA GLN A 509 -29.62 32.58 -14.47
C GLN A 509 -30.16 31.67 -13.36
N LYS A 510 -31.42 31.20 -13.51
CA LYS A 510 -32.08 30.29 -12.57
C LYS A 510 -31.29 28.99 -12.37
N PHE A 511 -30.71 28.45 -13.44
CA PHE A 511 -29.94 27.21 -13.40
C PHE A 511 -28.61 27.37 -12.66
N PHE A 512 -27.85 28.43 -12.95
CA PHE A 512 -26.60 28.71 -12.25
C PHE A 512 -26.82 29.22 -10.81
N ASP A 513 -27.95 29.88 -10.51
CA ASP A 513 -28.36 30.20 -9.13
C ASP A 513 -28.55 28.92 -8.32
N ALA A 514 -29.32 27.97 -8.84
CA ALA A 514 -29.55 26.69 -8.18
C ALA A 514 -28.25 25.89 -7.98
N LEU A 515 -27.36 25.86 -9.00
CA LEU A 515 -26.06 25.21 -8.88
C LEU A 515 -25.17 25.89 -7.83
N LYS A 516 -25.16 27.22 -7.77
CA LYS A 516 -24.38 27.97 -6.78
C LYS A 516 -24.84 27.67 -5.36
N GLU A 517 -26.13 27.80 -5.09
CA GLU A 517 -26.70 27.62 -3.74
C GLU A 517 -26.42 26.21 -3.19
N GLU A 518 -26.48 25.20 -4.05
CA GLU A 518 -26.23 23.81 -3.67
C GLU A 518 -24.73 23.48 -3.51
N ILE A 519 -23.84 24.22 -4.18
CA ILE A 519 -22.39 24.01 -4.16
C ILE A 519 -21.69 24.83 -3.06
N GLU A 520 -22.28 25.91 -2.55
CA GLU A 520 -21.72 26.71 -1.45
C GLU A 520 -21.48 25.86 -0.19
N LEU A 521 -20.25 25.39 -0.05
CA LEU A 521 -19.78 24.56 1.06
C LEU A 521 -18.50 25.16 1.66
N TYR A 522 -18.52 25.27 3.00
CA TYR A 522 -17.46 25.69 3.94
C TYR A 522 -16.22 26.41 3.36
N GLU A 523 -16.31 27.73 3.17
CA GLU A 523 -15.20 28.58 2.72
C GLU A 523 -14.04 28.77 3.74
N GLN A 524 -14.15 28.13 4.90
CA GLN A 524 -13.59 28.68 6.12
C GLN A 524 -12.10 28.32 6.34
N LEU A 525 -11.55 27.31 5.65
CA LEU A 525 -10.13 26.90 5.78
C LEU A 525 -9.13 27.89 5.21
N ASN A 526 -9.58 28.85 4.39
CA ASN A 526 -8.70 29.84 3.78
C ASN A 526 -8.10 30.78 4.82
N VAL A 527 -8.80 31.02 5.93
CA VAL A 527 -8.33 31.83 7.05
C VAL A 527 -6.93 31.45 7.56
N LEU A 528 -6.52 30.19 7.44
CA LEU A 528 -5.24 29.69 7.94
C LEU A 528 -4.05 30.00 7.01
N LYS A 529 -4.27 30.68 5.89
CA LYS A 529 -3.25 30.99 4.88
C LYS A 529 -3.02 32.51 4.81
N PRO A 530 -1.89 33.04 5.32
CA PRO A 530 -1.61 34.48 5.30
C PRO A 530 -1.75 35.13 3.92
N GLU A 531 -1.44 34.38 2.85
CA GLU A 531 -1.50 34.87 1.47
C GLU A 531 -2.93 35.16 1.00
N THR A 532 -3.94 34.75 1.77
CA THR A 532 -5.36 34.97 1.47
C THR A 532 -5.96 36.12 2.27
N TRP A 533 -5.17 36.80 3.10
CA TRP A 533 -5.67 37.84 4.00
C TRP A 533 -5.79 39.18 3.27
N PRO A 534 -6.88 39.94 3.50
CA PRO A 534 -7.01 41.29 2.95
C PRO A 534 -5.96 42.21 3.55
N THR A 535 -5.46 43.17 2.77
CA THR A 535 -4.47 44.15 3.24
C THR A 535 -5.14 45.53 3.36
N PRO A 536 -5.17 46.17 4.55
CA PRO A 536 -4.67 45.70 5.85
C PRO A 536 -5.59 44.63 6.48
N VAL A 537 -5.03 43.71 7.27
CA VAL A 537 -5.80 42.62 7.90
C VAL A 537 -6.70 43.17 9.02
N PRO A 538 -8.03 43.04 8.95
CA PRO A 538 -8.91 43.46 10.04
C PRO A 538 -8.63 42.66 11.33
N VAL A 539 -8.74 43.31 12.49
CA VAL A 539 -8.48 42.70 13.80
C VAL A 539 -9.33 41.44 14.04
N LEU A 540 -10.59 41.44 13.60
CA LEU A 540 -11.51 40.31 13.72
C LEU A 540 -11.51 39.36 12.51
N PHE A 541 -10.67 39.63 11.50
CA PHE A 541 -10.58 38.80 10.30
C PHE A 541 -10.33 37.35 10.68
N GLY A 542 -11.12 36.43 10.10
CA GLY A 542 -10.92 35.01 10.27
C GLY A 542 -11.58 34.37 11.49
N GLU A 543 -12.04 35.14 12.48
CA GLU A 543 -12.58 34.57 13.71
C GLU A 543 -13.90 33.84 13.51
N LEU A 544 -14.75 34.33 12.59
CA LEU A 544 -16.01 33.66 12.25
C LEU A 544 -15.73 32.34 11.53
N GLU A 545 -14.81 32.36 10.59
CA GLU A 545 -14.36 31.21 9.80
C GLU A 545 -13.74 30.15 10.73
N LEU A 546 -12.87 30.55 11.65
CA LEU A 546 -12.33 29.64 12.66
C LEU A 546 -13.41 29.04 13.55
N ARG A 547 -14.40 29.83 13.98
CA ARG A 547 -15.53 29.30 14.75
C ARG A 547 -16.31 28.28 13.96
N GLN A 548 -16.58 28.58 12.69
CA GLN A 548 -17.32 27.70 11.81
C GLN A 548 -16.53 26.45 11.40
N LEU A 549 -15.18 26.46 11.44
CA LEU A 549 -14.33 25.27 11.28
C LEU A 549 -14.22 24.43 12.54
N CYS A 550 -13.99 25.11 13.66
CA CYS A 550 -13.79 24.45 14.94
C CYS A 550 -15.04 23.65 15.35
N ASN A 551 -16.23 24.09 14.94
CA ASN A 551 -17.50 23.43 15.26
C ASN A 551 -17.65 22.04 14.57
N PRO A 552 -17.57 21.90 13.23
CA PRO A 552 -17.56 20.60 12.55
C PRO A 552 -16.37 19.73 12.93
N LEU A 553 -15.18 20.34 13.06
CA LEU A 553 -13.93 19.63 13.38
C LEU A 553 -13.77 19.33 14.87
N ARG A 554 -14.71 19.81 15.71
CA ARG A 554 -14.73 19.66 17.17
C ARG A 554 -13.42 20.06 17.87
N VAL A 555 -12.73 21.06 17.33
CA VAL A 555 -11.53 21.66 17.93
C VAL A 555 -11.97 22.78 18.88
N ASN A 556 -11.28 22.95 20.01
CA ASN A 556 -11.60 24.03 20.95
C ASN A 556 -11.36 25.40 20.30
N HIS A 557 -12.46 26.08 19.95
CA HIS A 557 -12.43 27.38 19.29
C HIS A 557 -11.74 28.46 20.14
N SER A 558 -11.88 28.47 21.47
CA SER A 558 -11.30 29.55 22.27
C SER A 558 -9.77 29.52 22.24
N THR A 559 -9.18 28.32 22.30
CA THR A 559 -7.74 28.11 22.17
C THR A 559 -7.25 28.47 20.77
N VAL A 560 -7.90 27.92 19.73
CA VAL A 560 -7.55 28.20 18.32
C VAL A 560 -7.61 29.68 18.00
N LYS A 561 -8.65 30.37 18.48
CA LYS A 561 -8.82 31.81 18.27
C LYS A 561 -7.68 32.61 18.86
N GLN A 562 -7.22 32.27 20.07
CA GLN A 562 -6.11 32.99 20.70
C GLN A 562 -4.81 32.76 19.94
N ASP A 563 -4.50 31.50 19.61
CA ASP A 563 -3.31 31.17 18.82
C ASP A 563 -3.34 31.83 17.42
N PHE A 564 -4.53 32.01 16.85
CA PHE A 564 -4.71 32.71 15.57
C PHE A 564 -4.47 34.21 15.65
N ARG A 565 -4.85 34.86 16.76
CA ARG A 565 -4.54 36.27 16.98
C ARG A 565 -3.02 36.45 17.08
N ASP A 566 -2.36 35.60 17.86
CA ASP A 566 -0.89 35.63 18.01
C ASP A 566 -0.19 35.37 16.65
N PHE A 567 -0.74 34.48 15.82
CA PHE A 567 -0.24 34.21 14.47
C PHE A 567 -0.42 35.41 13.52
N LYS A 568 -1.53 36.14 13.60
CA LYS A 568 -1.75 37.37 12.81
C LYS A 568 -0.79 38.49 13.18
N GLU A 569 -0.41 38.59 14.45
CA GLU A 569 0.54 39.60 14.93
C GLU A 569 1.99 39.29 14.52
N ASN A 570 2.30 38.04 14.17
CA ASN A 570 3.64 37.59 13.77
C ASN A 570 3.57 36.54 12.64
N GLU A 571 3.37 37.01 11.40
CA GLU A 571 3.19 36.16 10.20
C GLU A 571 4.38 35.23 9.89
N THR A 572 5.56 35.50 10.47
CA THR A 572 6.76 34.66 10.33
C THR A 572 6.85 33.53 11.37
N MET A 573 5.97 33.52 12.38
CA MET A 573 5.98 32.47 13.40
C MET A 573 5.32 31.18 12.89
N PRO A 574 5.89 30.00 13.19
CA PRO A 574 5.24 28.74 12.88
C PRO A 574 3.91 28.62 13.64
N LEU A 575 2.92 27.91 13.06
CA LEU A 575 1.65 27.62 13.74
C LEU A 575 1.92 26.99 15.12
N ARG A 576 1.15 27.40 16.14
CA ARG A 576 1.29 26.91 17.52
C ARG A 576 -0.06 26.43 18.08
N GLY A 577 0.02 25.67 19.17
CA GLY A 577 -1.12 25.31 19.99
C GLY A 577 -2.26 24.64 19.23
N GLY A 578 -3.46 25.21 19.37
CA GLY A 578 -4.71 24.81 18.72
C GLY A 578 -4.67 24.91 17.20
N LEU A 579 -3.88 25.81 16.59
CA LEU A 579 -3.78 25.91 15.13
C LEU A 579 -3.07 24.70 14.52
N VAL A 580 -2.03 24.19 15.19
CA VAL A 580 -1.35 22.95 14.77
C VAL A 580 -2.35 21.79 14.83
N LYS A 581 -3.14 21.71 15.91
CA LYS A 581 -4.19 20.68 16.04
C LYS A 581 -5.23 20.81 14.94
N LEU A 582 -5.71 22.02 14.64
CA LEU A 582 -6.69 22.28 13.58
C LEU A 582 -6.15 21.86 12.21
N LYS A 583 -4.89 22.21 11.90
CA LYS A 583 -4.22 21.83 10.66
C LYS A 583 -4.02 20.32 10.56
N GLN A 584 -3.52 19.67 11.61
CA GLN A 584 -3.36 18.22 11.67
C GLN A 584 -4.70 17.49 11.46
N VAL A 585 -5.77 18.01 12.06
CA VAL A 585 -7.12 17.46 11.87
C VAL A 585 -7.56 17.61 10.42
N ALA A 586 -7.43 18.81 9.84
CA ALA A 586 -7.81 19.07 8.46
C ALA A 586 -7.03 18.24 7.43
N ASP A 587 -5.74 18.01 7.66
CA ASP A 587 -4.88 17.23 6.75
C ASP A 587 -5.14 15.71 6.86
N THR A 588 -5.59 15.24 8.02
CA THR A 588 -5.90 13.83 8.30
C THR A 588 -7.31 13.43 7.86
N LEU A 589 -8.25 14.38 7.75
CA LEU A 589 -9.59 14.10 7.24
C LEU A 589 -9.56 13.75 5.76
N ALA A 590 -10.26 12.67 5.41
CA ALA A 590 -10.48 12.30 4.02
C ALA A 590 -11.52 13.23 3.37
N VAL A 591 -11.17 13.80 2.22
CA VAL A 591 -12.05 14.69 1.45
C VAL A 591 -13.17 13.92 0.74
N SER A 592 -12.83 12.77 0.14
CA SER A 592 -13.75 11.92 -0.61
C SER A 592 -13.49 10.43 -0.37
N THR A 593 -14.49 9.61 -0.64
CA THR A 593 -14.42 8.15 -0.66
C THR A 593 -13.96 7.61 -2.02
N ALA A 594 -13.33 8.42 -2.87
CA ALA A 594 -12.88 8.01 -4.21
C ALA A 594 -11.88 6.82 -4.18
N GLU A 595 -11.08 6.69 -3.12
CA GLU A 595 -10.22 5.52 -2.91
C GLU A 595 -11.03 4.23 -2.73
N CYS A 596 -12.21 4.30 -2.08
CA CYS A 596 -13.10 3.16 -1.96
C CYS A 596 -13.62 2.73 -3.34
N GLU A 597 -14.03 3.67 -4.19
CA GLU A 597 -14.49 3.40 -5.56
C GLU A 597 -13.40 2.78 -6.46
N ARG A 598 -12.15 3.27 -6.32
CA ARG A 598 -10.97 2.66 -6.97
C ARG A 598 -10.73 1.24 -6.45
N GLY A 599 -10.90 1.03 -5.14
CA GLY A 599 -10.88 -0.28 -4.51
C GLY A 599 -11.93 -1.24 -5.10
N PHE A 600 -13.16 -0.79 -5.31
CA PHE A 600 -14.20 -1.59 -5.95
C PHE A 600 -13.87 -1.94 -7.40
N SER A 601 -13.27 -1.01 -8.14
CA SER A 601 -12.82 -1.26 -9.52
C SER A 601 -11.74 -2.36 -9.56
N LEU A 602 -10.79 -2.32 -8.63
CA LEU A 602 -9.80 -3.38 -8.46
C LEU A 602 -10.45 -4.70 -8.03
N MET A 603 -11.39 -4.66 -7.08
CA MET A 603 -12.14 -5.83 -6.63
C MET A 603 -12.85 -6.53 -7.79
N ASN A 604 -13.53 -5.77 -8.67
CA ASN A 604 -14.20 -6.29 -9.86
C ASN A 604 -13.23 -6.83 -10.91
N THR A 605 -12.00 -6.30 -10.96
CA THR A 605 -10.93 -6.84 -11.81
C THR A 605 -10.44 -8.19 -11.29
N ILE A 606 -10.33 -8.34 -9.97
CA ILE A 606 -9.87 -9.59 -9.33
C ILE A 606 -10.98 -10.65 -9.33
N ILE A 607 -12.22 -10.28 -8.96
CA ILE A 607 -13.40 -11.17 -8.98
C ILE A 607 -14.09 -11.02 -10.33
N SER A 608 -13.61 -11.79 -11.32
CA SER A 608 -14.27 -11.92 -12.62
C SER A 608 -15.38 -12.99 -12.56
N PRO A 609 -16.30 -13.04 -13.54
CA PRO A 609 -17.30 -14.11 -13.64
C PRO A 609 -16.71 -15.52 -13.62
N VAL A 610 -15.49 -15.68 -14.13
CA VAL A 610 -14.74 -16.96 -14.15
C VAL A 610 -14.01 -17.23 -12.82
N ARG A 611 -13.83 -16.19 -11.98
CA ARG A 611 -13.14 -16.23 -10.67
C ARG A 611 -14.09 -15.84 -9.51
N ASN A 612 -15.35 -16.22 -9.59
CA ASN A 612 -16.38 -15.83 -8.63
C ASN A 612 -16.39 -16.63 -7.30
N GLN A 613 -15.57 -17.68 -7.18
CA GLN A 613 -15.46 -18.53 -5.98
C GLN A 613 -14.36 -18.07 -4.99
N LEU A 614 -13.71 -16.94 -5.26
CA LEU A 614 -12.64 -16.43 -4.40
C LEU A 614 -13.21 -15.98 -3.05
N LYS A 615 -12.67 -16.52 -1.94
CA LYS A 615 -13.02 -16.06 -0.59
C LYS A 615 -12.65 -14.58 -0.41
N ILE A 616 -13.48 -13.81 0.30
CA ILE A 616 -13.26 -12.38 0.54
C ILE A 616 -11.93 -12.11 1.27
N HIS A 617 -11.53 -13.00 2.18
CA HIS A 617 -10.20 -12.94 2.80
C HIS A 617 -9.06 -12.98 1.78
N ASN A 618 -9.13 -13.89 0.80
CA ASN A 618 -8.11 -14.00 -0.24
C ASN A 618 -8.13 -12.80 -1.17
N LEU A 619 -9.32 -12.29 -1.49
CA LEU A 619 -9.49 -11.02 -2.23
C LEU A 619 -8.78 -9.88 -1.48
N SER A 620 -9.03 -9.73 -0.18
CA SER A 620 -8.42 -8.67 0.63
C SER A 620 -6.89 -8.77 0.61
N CYS A 621 -6.31 -9.98 0.70
CA CYS A 621 -4.87 -10.17 0.62
C CYS A 621 -4.28 -9.74 -0.74
N LEU A 622 -4.96 -10.06 -1.83
CA LEU A 622 -4.56 -9.66 -3.18
C LEU A 622 -4.64 -8.15 -3.36
N MET A 623 -5.75 -7.54 -2.95
CA MET A 623 -5.92 -6.09 -2.97
C MET A 623 -4.86 -5.39 -2.13
N PHE A 624 -4.53 -5.93 -0.95
CA PHE A 624 -3.51 -5.37 -0.08
C PHE A 624 -2.13 -5.37 -0.74
N ILE A 625 -1.69 -6.50 -1.31
CA ILE A 625 -0.41 -6.55 -2.04
C ILE A 625 -0.43 -5.65 -3.27
N ASN A 626 -1.54 -5.61 -4.01
CA ASN A 626 -1.66 -4.77 -5.20
C ASN A 626 -1.56 -3.27 -4.87
N LEU A 627 -2.33 -2.80 -3.87
CA LEU A 627 -2.47 -1.39 -3.53
C LEU A 627 -1.36 -0.85 -2.62
N VAL A 628 -0.91 -1.65 -1.64
CA VAL A 628 0.03 -1.21 -0.60
C VAL A 628 1.44 -1.78 -0.83
N GLY A 629 1.54 -2.94 -1.47
CA GLY A 629 2.83 -3.57 -1.72
C GLY A 629 3.69 -2.82 -2.74
N PRO A 630 5.04 -2.84 -2.61
CA PRO A 630 5.92 -2.21 -3.59
C PRO A 630 5.83 -2.90 -4.96
N PRO A 631 6.29 -2.25 -6.04
CA PRO A 631 6.53 -2.91 -7.32
C PRO A 631 7.46 -4.12 -7.16
N LEU A 632 7.31 -5.12 -8.05
CA LEU A 632 8.02 -6.40 -7.96
C LEU A 632 9.54 -6.21 -7.97
N GLU A 633 10.03 -5.20 -8.71
CA GLU A 633 11.43 -4.85 -8.86
C GLU A 633 12.03 -4.33 -7.54
N MET A 634 11.21 -3.67 -6.72
CA MET A 634 11.61 -3.10 -5.43
C MET A 634 11.30 -4.03 -4.25
N TRP A 635 10.55 -5.11 -4.48
CA TRP A 635 10.17 -6.03 -3.41
C TRP A 635 11.30 -7.04 -3.11
N ASN A 636 11.74 -7.06 -1.84
CA ASN A 636 12.69 -8.06 -1.35
C ASN A 636 11.96 -9.15 -0.53
N PRO A 637 11.91 -10.41 -1.00
CA PRO A 637 11.27 -11.52 -0.29
C PRO A 637 12.03 -12.01 0.94
N GLU A 638 13.33 -11.69 1.09
CA GLU A 638 14.23 -12.31 2.07
C GLU A 638 13.66 -12.32 3.50
N LYS A 639 13.17 -11.17 3.98
CA LYS A 639 12.60 -11.05 5.33
C LYS A 639 11.35 -11.93 5.51
N HIS A 640 10.50 -11.99 4.49
CA HIS A 640 9.30 -12.81 4.50
C HIS A 640 9.65 -14.30 4.44
N VAL A 641 10.60 -14.69 3.59
CA VAL A 641 11.04 -16.09 3.47
C VAL A 641 11.71 -16.59 4.74
N LYS A 642 12.55 -15.78 5.39
CA LYS A 642 13.15 -16.13 6.68
C LYS A 642 12.08 -16.42 7.74
N LYS A 643 11.07 -15.53 7.87
CA LYS A 643 9.94 -15.75 8.79
C LYS A 643 9.09 -16.97 8.40
N TRP A 644 8.89 -17.21 7.10
CA TRP A 644 8.16 -18.36 6.61
C TRP A 644 8.85 -19.67 7.00
N VAL A 645 10.14 -19.81 6.69
CA VAL A 645 10.89 -21.06 6.91
C VAL A 645 11.06 -21.38 8.40
N MET A 646 10.94 -20.39 9.30
CA MET A 646 10.93 -20.63 10.76
C MET A 646 9.72 -21.45 11.23
N THR A 647 8.58 -21.35 10.54
CA THR A 647 7.31 -21.98 10.97
C THR A 647 6.73 -22.93 9.93
N ARG A 648 7.21 -22.88 8.69
CA ARG A 648 6.68 -23.58 7.52
C ARG A 648 7.80 -24.15 6.67
N ARG A 649 7.42 -24.97 5.69
CA ARG A 649 8.36 -25.72 4.84
C ARG A 649 8.95 -24.83 3.77
N SER A 650 10.24 -25.02 3.48
CA SER A 650 10.92 -24.41 2.32
C SER A 650 10.51 -25.05 0.99
N ALA A 651 10.87 -24.41 -0.12
CA ALA A 651 10.65 -24.96 -1.46
C ALA A 651 11.40 -26.29 -1.70
N ASP A 652 12.49 -26.56 -0.98
CA ASP A 652 13.32 -27.76 -1.15
C ASP A 652 12.94 -28.92 -0.22
N HIS A 653 11.92 -28.74 0.63
CA HIS A 653 11.53 -29.72 1.64
C HIS A 653 11.27 -31.11 1.04
N THR A 654 11.96 -32.12 1.57
CA THR A 654 12.02 -33.45 0.93
C THR A 654 10.92 -34.42 1.34
N GLY A 655 10.34 -34.25 2.53
CA GLY A 655 9.28 -35.12 3.08
C GLY A 655 7.86 -34.86 2.52
N CYS A 656 7.76 -34.27 1.33
CA CYS A 656 6.48 -33.97 0.66
C CYS A 656 6.49 -34.52 -0.76
N ARG A 657 5.32 -34.94 -1.26
CA ARG A 657 5.17 -35.32 -2.67
C ARG A 657 5.39 -34.08 -3.56
N LYS A 658 6.30 -34.20 -4.53
CA LYS A 658 6.49 -33.20 -5.59
C LYS A 658 5.20 -33.12 -6.42
N ARG A 659 4.86 -31.93 -6.92
CA ARG A 659 3.73 -31.74 -7.84
C ARG A 659 3.93 -32.62 -9.07
N GLN A 660 2.92 -33.44 -9.41
CA GLN A 660 2.91 -34.17 -10.69
C GLN A 660 2.65 -33.15 -11.80
N GLU A 661 3.55 -33.09 -12.78
CA GLU A 661 3.33 -32.31 -14.01
C GLU A 661 2.20 -33.02 -14.78
N GLY A 662 1.16 -32.26 -15.18
CA GLY A 662 -0.02 -32.84 -15.82
C GLY A 662 0.39 -33.67 -17.04
N GLN A 663 -0.26 -34.82 -17.25
CA GLN A 663 -0.09 -35.62 -18.46
C GLN A 663 -0.28 -34.70 -19.68
N LYS A 664 0.79 -34.50 -20.46
CA LYS A 664 0.66 -33.86 -21.76
C LYS A 664 -0.30 -34.73 -22.55
N LEU A 665 -1.48 -34.21 -22.88
CA LEU A 665 -2.39 -34.82 -23.82
C LEU A 665 -1.58 -35.16 -25.08
N GLU A 666 -1.39 -36.45 -25.35
CA GLU A 666 -0.77 -36.97 -26.56
C GLU A 666 -1.74 -36.81 -27.73
N LEU A 667 -2.16 -35.58 -28.00
CA LEU A 667 -2.65 -35.23 -29.32
C LEU A 667 -1.41 -34.95 -30.15
N ASN A 668 -1.27 -35.56 -31.32
CA ASN A 668 -0.21 -35.27 -32.28
C ASN A 668 -0.37 -33.81 -32.75
N PRO A 669 0.37 -32.85 -32.17
CA PRO A 669 0.14 -31.46 -32.47
C PRO A 669 0.92 -31.11 -33.74
N ILE A 670 0.35 -30.27 -34.59
CA ILE A 670 0.94 -29.87 -35.88
C ILE A 670 2.40 -29.38 -35.73
N TRP A 671 2.75 -28.70 -34.63
CA TRP A 671 4.12 -28.24 -34.40
C TRP A 671 5.16 -29.37 -34.27
N LYS A 672 4.77 -30.59 -33.86
CA LYS A 672 5.65 -31.77 -33.88
C LYS A 672 5.86 -32.33 -35.28
N VAL A 673 4.99 -31.99 -36.22
CA VAL A 673 5.07 -32.39 -37.64
C VAL A 673 5.85 -31.34 -38.45
N MET A 674 5.88 -30.09 -37.97
CA MET A 674 6.58 -28.97 -38.61
C MET A 674 8.05 -28.80 -38.20
N ASN A 675 8.48 -29.48 -37.12
CA ASN A 675 9.87 -29.58 -36.68
C ASN A 675 10.44 -30.94 -37.07
#